data_AF-A0A921NCQ4-F1
#
_entry.id   AF-A0A921NCQ4-F1
#
_cell.length_a   1.000
_cell.length_b   1.000
_cell.length_c   1.000
_cell.angle_alpha   90.00
_cell.angle_beta   90.00
_cell.angle_gamma   90.00
#
_symmetry.space_group_name_H-M   'P 1'
#
loop_
_entity.id
_entity.type
_entity.pdbx_description
1 polymer ?
#
loop_
_entity_poly.entity_id
_entity_poly.type
_entity_poly.pdbx_seq_one_letter_code
_entity_poly.pdbx_strand_id
1 'polypeptide(L)'
;MKKLSFSVLFLVLLTFLPTAHASAQKIGVMFSESSEKYAKTTHPSGSFTSPNTGRVQTVYPKVDYSSTLDKELKAYHMYKQMGYDVEKVSESMLSDVNALTKFDAVVFPYTVMMNHQQRESLKAYIRAGGGAVFAFQAARNESAHFPQPGKPDVSPLIFHADSWIFEWDNLTEVFQSRFIDDVKLQNATVTAGNSTHPIVANAQAELGRKLAMTDTSYNWVEIIKPWQNKNNNIQPVLFFSKYDATDKSATMSADTYGAAHAIQYGKGRVVQIGYKIMDYIHVEADDNWEDHTKGLAFSDKKGNEDAKAFMKASLNWVKAPNQSNNKRQYNLSLYTDGLQAYVSPRGFVYRSTATVKNNGNVPARGTLKVEILNSSGKVVGTSHQRYLPGLAADATTNNADKRDVSKHHEKFEIYLKGLPAGVYTARTSFTEGRLDQKAVGFKFKTMAEVKTFHYAGGNTHARFSAVPMFRDVSQSGGAYYDIKNLHALGVVTGYNATTFAPTKTITRTQAATMVLRALGVSPSSNANLNVSDLQRGQYGYDVLATAAQYGIVSPQNGRINANAPMTRGDMAQALVNGFKLVGPTTRNFTDVPVTHQHYKAIQTLAALDITTGYQDSSFRPEQPVNRQNFSQFVNRTLYNQAK
;
A
#
# COMPACT_ATOMS: atom_id res chain seq x y z
N MET A 1 1.29 73.49 34.90
CA MET A 1 1.48 72.02 34.68
C MET A 1 1.09 71.69 33.24
N LYS A 2 2.08 71.62 32.33
CA LYS A 2 1.90 71.20 30.92
C LYS A 2 2.54 69.82 30.77
N LYS A 3 1.77 68.86 30.24
CA LYS A 3 2.18 67.47 30.03
C LYS A 3 3.25 67.38 28.94
N LEU A 4 4.41 66.79 29.25
CA LEU A 4 5.37 66.30 28.27
C LEU A 4 5.04 64.84 27.94
N SER A 5 4.98 64.54 26.64
CA SER A 5 4.98 63.18 26.07
C SER A 5 6.39 62.88 25.60
N PHE A 6 6.98 61.77 26.04
CA PHE A 6 8.29 61.27 25.59
C PHE A 6 8.06 60.08 24.65
N SER A 7 8.50 60.23 23.40
CA SER A 7 8.60 59.13 22.42
C SER A 7 9.81 58.25 22.72
N VAL A 8 9.60 56.93 22.78
CA VAL A 8 10.68 55.93 22.88
C VAL A 8 10.99 55.41 21.48
N LEU A 9 12.26 55.57 21.07
CA LEU A 9 12.82 55.13 19.80
C LEU A 9 13.17 53.63 19.88
N PHE A 10 12.58 52.79 19.02
CA PHE A 10 12.86 51.35 18.93
C PHE A 10 14.00 51.12 17.93
N LEU A 11 15.16 50.65 18.41
CA LEU A 11 16.31 50.26 17.60
C LEU A 11 16.13 48.81 17.12
N VAL A 12 15.92 48.60 15.81
CA VAL A 12 15.83 47.26 15.21
C VAL A 12 17.24 46.77 14.89
N LEU A 13 17.69 45.76 15.63
CA LEU A 13 18.94 45.03 15.36
C LEU A 13 18.66 43.95 14.30
N LEU A 14 19.11 44.17 13.06
CA LEU A 14 18.99 43.19 11.98
C LEU A 14 20.10 42.13 12.14
N THR A 15 19.78 40.98 12.74
CA THR A 15 20.69 39.82 12.74
C THR A 15 20.54 39.06 11.42
N PHE A 16 21.56 39.11 10.57
CA PHE A 16 21.68 38.21 9.42
C PHE A 16 21.88 36.77 9.93
N LEU A 17 20.83 35.95 9.85
CA LEU A 17 20.97 34.51 9.96
C LEU A 17 21.67 33.99 8.69
N PRO A 18 22.67 33.09 8.79
CA PRO A 18 23.27 32.48 7.62
C PRO A 18 22.19 31.69 6.88
N THR A 19 22.06 31.94 5.58
CA THR A 19 21.24 31.14 4.68
C THR A 19 21.72 29.70 4.75
N ALA A 20 20.84 28.81 5.22
CA ALA A 20 21.05 27.38 5.10
C ALA A 20 21.36 27.06 3.64
N HIS A 21 22.59 26.63 3.36
CA HIS A 21 22.94 26.10 2.05
C HIS A 21 21.98 24.92 1.80
N ALA A 22 21.11 25.06 0.81
CA ALA A 22 20.29 23.96 0.35
C ALA A 22 21.23 22.81 0.00
N SER A 23 21.11 21.69 0.70
CA SER A 23 21.80 20.44 0.34
C SER A 23 21.67 20.22 -1.16
N ALA A 24 22.77 19.86 -1.84
CA ALA A 24 22.73 19.50 -3.25
C ALA A 24 21.61 18.46 -3.45
N GLN A 25 20.72 18.74 -4.41
CA GLN A 25 19.53 17.92 -4.64
C GLN A 25 19.94 16.61 -5.30
N LYS A 26 19.73 15.50 -4.60
CA LYS A 26 20.22 14.19 -5.03
C LYS A 26 19.13 13.47 -5.82
N ILE A 27 19.43 13.13 -7.07
CA ILE A 27 18.48 12.56 -8.03
C ILE A 27 18.89 11.13 -8.34
N GLY A 28 17.96 10.20 -8.19
CA GLY A 28 18.15 8.82 -8.60
C GLY A 28 17.68 8.63 -10.04
N VAL A 29 18.49 7.98 -10.89
CA VAL A 29 18.03 7.47 -12.20
C VAL A 29 18.04 5.95 -12.14
N MET A 30 16.90 5.34 -12.42
CA MET A 30 16.71 3.90 -12.36
C MET A 30 17.45 3.19 -13.50
N PHE A 31 18.17 2.12 -13.17
CA PHE A 31 18.81 1.18 -14.09
C PHE A 31 18.28 -0.23 -13.84
N SER A 32 17.59 -0.80 -14.82
CA SER A 32 16.79 -2.04 -14.69
C SER A 32 17.37 -3.17 -15.55
N GLU A 33 18.25 -3.98 -14.95
CA GLU A 33 18.84 -5.16 -15.63
C GLU A 33 17.77 -6.16 -16.08
N SER A 34 16.70 -6.32 -15.29
CA SER A 34 15.61 -7.22 -15.64
C SER A 34 14.83 -6.70 -16.84
N SER A 35 14.52 -5.40 -16.88
CA SER A 35 13.85 -4.77 -18.04
C SER A 35 14.72 -4.87 -19.29
N GLU A 36 16.03 -4.68 -19.15
CA GLU A 36 16.99 -4.77 -20.25
C GLU A 36 17.03 -6.18 -20.83
N LYS A 37 17.18 -7.17 -19.95
CA LYS A 37 17.12 -8.58 -20.35
C LYS A 37 15.79 -8.92 -21.03
N TYR A 38 14.68 -8.39 -20.52
CA TYR A 38 13.37 -8.60 -21.11
C TYR A 38 13.23 -7.96 -22.49
N ALA A 39 13.70 -6.73 -22.66
CA ALA A 39 13.69 -6.04 -23.95
C ALA A 39 14.36 -6.88 -25.05
N LYS A 40 15.48 -7.54 -24.71
CA LYS A 40 16.25 -8.41 -25.60
C LYS A 40 15.75 -9.84 -25.76
N THR A 41 14.74 -10.25 -25.00
CA THR A 41 14.18 -11.60 -25.17
C THR A 41 13.44 -11.72 -26.50
N THR A 42 13.55 -12.86 -27.17
CA THR A 42 12.73 -13.19 -28.33
C THR A 42 11.96 -14.46 -28.04
N HIS A 43 10.74 -14.54 -28.57
CA HIS A 43 9.98 -15.80 -28.56
C HIS A 43 9.17 -15.94 -29.84
N PRO A 44 9.06 -17.17 -30.37
CA PRO A 44 8.26 -17.42 -31.56
C PRO A 44 6.77 -17.17 -31.28
N SER A 45 6.00 -17.06 -32.34
CA SER A 45 4.54 -17.14 -32.23
C SER A 45 4.12 -18.56 -31.81
N GLY A 46 2.92 -18.70 -31.26
CA GLY A 46 2.43 -19.99 -30.80
C GLY A 46 0.99 -19.95 -30.32
N SER A 47 0.61 -20.92 -29.51
CA SER A 47 -0.67 -20.91 -28.82
C SER A 47 -0.49 -21.38 -27.38
N PHE A 48 -1.13 -20.69 -26.45
CA PHE A 48 -1.09 -21.01 -25.02
C PHE A 48 -2.48 -21.39 -24.53
N THR A 49 -2.60 -22.58 -23.94
CA THR A 49 -3.85 -23.01 -23.29
C THR A 49 -3.80 -22.63 -21.82
N SER A 50 -4.65 -21.69 -21.41
CA SER A 50 -4.72 -21.24 -20.02
C SER A 50 -5.10 -22.41 -19.09
N PRO A 51 -4.25 -22.75 -18.10
CA PRO A 51 -4.51 -23.87 -17.18
C PRO A 51 -5.80 -23.72 -16.38
N ASN A 52 -6.22 -22.47 -16.13
CA ASN A 52 -7.38 -22.16 -15.30
C ASN A 52 -8.69 -22.09 -16.07
N THR A 53 -8.64 -21.92 -17.40
CA THR A 53 -9.85 -21.67 -18.21
C THR A 53 -9.99 -22.60 -19.41
N GLY A 54 -8.96 -23.37 -19.77
CA GLY A 54 -8.93 -24.22 -20.96
C GLY A 54 -8.94 -23.45 -22.28
N ARG A 55 -8.90 -22.11 -22.25
CA ARG A 55 -8.92 -21.28 -23.45
C ARG A 55 -7.55 -21.23 -24.10
N VAL A 56 -7.53 -21.50 -25.40
CA VAL A 56 -6.36 -21.33 -26.27
C VAL A 56 -6.26 -19.86 -26.67
N GLN A 57 -5.12 -19.23 -26.41
CA GLN A 57 -4.79 -17.87 -26.83
C GLN A 57 -3.66 -17.90 -27.85
N THR A 58 -3.80 -17.12 -28.92
CA THR A 58 -2.73 -16.95 -29.92
C THR A 58 -1.61 -16.12 -29.31
N VAL A 59 -0.40 -16.68 -29.40
CA VAL A 59 0.85 -16.06 -28.97
C VAL A 59 1.49 -15.37 -30.16
N TYR A 60 1.58 -14.04 -30.12
CA TYR A 60 2.32 -13.27 -31.12
C TYR A 60 3.83 -13.35 -30.83
N PRO A 61 4.69 -13.31 -31.86
CA PRO A 61 6.12 -13.39 -31.65
C PRO A 61 6.61 -12.12 -30.96
N LYS A 62 7.47 -12.26 -29.95
CA LYS A 62 8.23 -11.14 -29.40
C LYS A 62 9.53 -11.01 -30.15
N VAL A 63 9.78 -9.80 -30.61
CA VAL A 63 11.03 -9.40 -31.25
C VAL A 63 11.93 -8.69 -30.24
N ASP A 64 13.20 -8.57 -30.62
CA ASP A 64 14.15 -7.73 -29.91
C ASP A 64 13.67 -6.26 -29.98
N TYR A 65 13.70 -5.58 -28.83
CA TYR A 65 13.28 -4.18 -28.70
C TYR A 65 14.48 -3.27 -28.41
N SER A 66 14.30 -1.97 -28.65
CA SER A 66 15.31 -0.97 -28.33
C SER A 66 15.73 -1.05 -26.86
N SER A 67 17.04 -1.01 -26.63
CA SER A 67 17.68 -1.04 -25.30
C SER A 67 16.96 -0.10 -24.32
N THR A 68 16.72 -0.62 -23.12
CA THR A 68 16.27 0.17 -21.97
C THR A 68 17.46 0.89 -21.35
N LEU A 69 18.64 0.26 -21.34
CA LEU A 69 19.90 0.85 -20.86
C LEU A 69 20.22 2.16 -21.58
N ASP A 70 20.05 2.23 -22.90
CA ASP A 70 20.30 3.47 -23.66
C ASP A 70 19.39 4.62 -23.20
N LYS A 71 18.13 4.33 -22.84
CA LYS A 71 17.20 5.34 -22.30
C LYS A 71 17.58 5.76 -20.88
N GLU A 72 18.09 4.82 -20.09
CA GLU A 72 18.58 5.05 -18.73
C GLU A 72 19.85 5.91 -18.72
N LEU A 73 20.80 5.62 -19.61
CA LEU A 73 21.98 6.44 -19.86
C LEU A 73 21.59 7.84 -20.32
N LYS A 74 20.68 7.98 -21.31
CA LYS A 74 20.18 9.31 -21.74
C LYS A 74 19.67 10.14 -20.57
N ALA A 75 18.82 9.59 -19.71
CA ALA A 75 18.32 10.32 -18.55
C ALA A 75 19.44 10.68 -17.56
N TYR A 76 20.35 9.75 -17.28
CA TYR A 76 21.49 9.98 -16.38
C TYR A 76 22.39 11.11 -16.86
N HIS A 77 22.81 11.09 -18.14
CA HIS A 77 23.66 12.14 -18.71
C HIS A 77 22.92 13.46 -18.87
N MET A 78 21.65 13.44 -19.28
CA MET A 78 20.82 14.64 -19.41
C MET A 78 20.76 15.40 -18.08
N TYR A 79 20.42 14.75 -16.98
CA TYR A 79 20.33 15.43 -15.68
C TYR A 79 21.69 15.85 -15.13
N LYS A 80 22.77 15.11 -15.40
CA LYS A 80 24.12 15.56 -15.08
C LYS A 80 24.53 16.81 -15.84
N GLN A 81 24.26 16.87 -17.14
CA GLN A 81 24.50 18.06 -17.98
C GLN A 81 23.67 19.27 -17.52
N MET A 82 22.50 19.03 -16.92
CA MET A 82 21.68 20.07 -16.27
C MET A 82 22.19 20.51 -14.89
N GLY A 83 23.28 19.92 -14.38
CA GLY A 83 23.92 20.30 -13.12
C GLY A 83 23.35 19.63 -11.86
N TYR A 84 22.55 18.57 -12.00
CA TYR A 84 22.04 17.82 -10.83
C TYR A 84 23.10 16.84 -10.29
N ASP A 85 23.05 16.57 -8.99
CA ASP A 85 23.77 15.44 -8.38
C ASP A 85 22.98 14.15 -8.68
N VAL A 86 23.44 13.36 -9.65
CA VAL A 86 22.74 12.18 -10.15
C VAL A 86 23.47 10.90 -9.77
N GLU A 87 22.75 9.96 -9.14
CA GLU A 87 23.21 8.60 -8.85
C GLU A 87 22.37 7.56 -9.60
N LYS A 88 22.98 6.43 -9.96
CA LYS A 88 22.26 5.27 -10.48
C LYS A 88 21.49 4.59 -9.34
N VAL A 89 20.26 4.18 -9.61
CA VAL A 89 19.42 3.39 -8.72
C VAL A 89 19.29 1.99 -9.30
N SER A 90 19.72 0.98 -8.55
CA SER A 90 19.55 -0.42 -8.94
C SER A 90 18.21 -0.98 -8.47
N GLU A 91 17.79 -2.09 -9.06
CA GLU A 91 16.55 -2.79 -8.64
C GLU A 91 16.58 -3.23 -7.18
N SER A 92 17.76 -3.60 -6.67
CA SER A 92 17.94 -4.00 -5.27
C SER A 92 17.60 -2.86 -4.30
N MET A 93 17.88 -1.61 -4.67
CA MET A 93 17.54 -0.44 -3.86
C MET A 93 16.03 -0.21 -3.76
N LEU A 94 15.25 -0.60 -4.78
CA LEU A 94 13.80 -0.50 -4.72
C LEU A 94 13.21 -1.36 -3.60
N SER A 95 13.92 -2.37 -3.10
CA SER A 95 13.43 -3.22 -2.01
C SER A 95 13.61 -2.61 -0.61
N ASP A 96 14.39 -1.53 -0.47
CA ASP A 96 14.60 -0.79 0.78
C ASP A 96 14.15 0.66 0.63
N VAL A 97 13.00 0.99 1.22
CA VAL A 97 12.47 2.36 1.23
C VAL A 97 13.49 3.40 1.72
N ASN A 98 14.40 3.04 2.65
CA ASN A 98 15.39 3.98 3.15
C ASN A 98 16.50 4.25 2.13
N ALA A 99 16.84 3.26 1.29
CA ALA A 99 17.76 3.47 0.18
C ALA A 99 17.19 4.47 -0.85
N LEU A 100 15.87 4.59 -0.94
CA LEU A 100 15.19 5.59 -1.78
C LEU A 100 15.13 6.97 -1.13
N THR A 101 15.00 7.06 0.20
CA THR A 101 14.88 8.36 0.91
C THR A 101 16.11 9.26 0.82
N LYS A 102 17.24 8.75 0.34
CA LYS A 102 18.42 9.57 0.05
C LYS A 102 18.25 10.44 -1.20
N PHE A 103 17.22 10.18 -2.00
CA PHE A 103 16.91 10.94 -3.21
C PHE A 103 15.72 11.87 -2.97
N ASP A 104 15.80 13.07 -3.51
CA ASP A 104 14.64 13.99 -3.56
C ASP A 104 13.64 13.54 -4.63
N ALA A 105 14.15 12.92 -5.69
CA ALA A 105 13.34 12.32 -6.74
C ALA A 105 14.03 11.12 -7.38
N VAL A 106 13.24 10.12 -7.77
CA VAL A 106 13.71 8.98 -8.59
C VAL A 106 13.06 9.04 -9.96
N VAL A 107 13.87 9.03 -11.01
CA VAL A 107 13.43 9.01 -12.40
C VAL A 107 13.50 7.58 -12.92
N PHE A 108 12.41 7.13 -13.52
CA PHE A 108 12.25 5.89 -14.25
C PHE A 108 12.19 6.24 -15.74
N PRO A 109 13.32 6.20 -16.48
CA PRO A 109 13.41 6.65 -17.86
C PRO A 109 12.64 5.76 -18.83
N TYR A 110 12.42 4.52 -18.39
CA TYR A 110 11.63 3.53 -19.06
C TYR A 110 10.90 2.68 -18.03
N THR A 111 10.13 1.73 -18.55
CA THR A 111 9.34 0.79 -17.79
C THR A 111 10.19 -0.23 -17.02
N VAL A 112 9.84 -0.47 -15.76
CA VAL A 112 10.64 -1.27 -14.80
C VAL A 112 9.83 -2.40 -14.20
N MET A 113 10.28 -3.64 -14.38
CA MET A 113 9.74 -4.79 -13.67
C MET A 113 10.02 -4.67 -12.18
N MET A 114 8.98 -4.73 -11.37
CA MET A 114 9.10 -4.67 -9.92
C MET A 114 8.30 -5.79 -9.29
N ASN A 115 8.84 -6.44 -8.26
CA ASN A 115 8.09 -7.32 -7.38
C ASN A 115 7.25 -6.52 -6.36
N HIS A 116 6.43 -7.22 -5.58
CA HIS A 116 5.54 -6.58 -4.60
C HIS A 116 6.27 -5.69 -3.58
N GLN A 117 7.38 -6.19 -3.00
CA GLN A 117 8.14 -5.47 -2.00
C GLN A 117 8.72 -4.16 -2.56
N GLN A 118 9.24 -4.21 -3.78
CA GLN A 118 9.78 -3.04 -4.47
C GLN A 118 8.70 -1.98 -4.70
N ARG A 119 7.50 -2.40 -5.12
CA ARG A 119 6.36 -1.50 -5.32
C ARG A 119 5.88 -0.85 -4.03
N GLU A 120 5.76 -1.62 -2.95
CA GLU A 120 5.31 -1.06 -1.67
C GLU A 120 6.36 -0.11 -1.07
N SER A 121 7.66 -0.38 -1.27
CA SER A 121 8.74 0.52 -0.87
C SER A 121 8.73 1.84 -1.66
N LEU A 122 8.58 1.78 -2.98
CA LEU A 122 8.45 2.97 -3.83
C LEU A 122 7.20 3.80 -3.47
N LYS A 123 6.05 3.15 -3.23
CA LYS A 123 4.84 3.83 -2.76
C LYS A 123 5.05 4.49 -1.39
N ALA A 124 5.73 3.80 -0.47
CA ALA A 124 6.03 4.34 0.85
C ALA A 124 6.97 5.55 0.76
N TYR A 125 7.99 5.49 -0.09
CA TYR A 125 8.89 6.62 -0.38
C TYR A 125 8.12 7.83 -0.92
N ILE A 126 7.29 7.66 -1.95
CA ILE A 126 6.51 8.76 -2.53
C ILE A 126 5.55 9.35 -1.48
N ARG A 127 4.77 8.51 -0.78
CA ARG A 127 3.81 9.00 0.23
C ARG A 127 4.47 9.79 1.36
N ALA A 128 5.73 9.48 1.68
CA ALA A 128 6.48 10.17 2.71
C ALA A 128 7.07 11.51 2.26
N GLY A 129 7.02 11.84 0.97
CA GLY A 129 7.54 13.10 0.44
C GLY A 129 8.40 12.96 -0.81
N GLY A 130 8.81 11.74 -1.15
CA GLY A 130 9.67 11.48 -2.31
C GLY A 130 9.02 11.86 -3.64
N GLY A 131 9.81 12.46 -4.52
CA GLY A 131 9.40 12.72 -5.91
C GLY A 131 9.64 11.51 -6.81
N ALA A 132 8.83 11.35 -7.86
CA ALA A 132 9.12 10.37 -8.90
C ALA A 132 8.68 10.82 -10.30
N VAL A 133 9.49 10.55 -11.31
CA VAL A 133 9.14 10.79 -12.72
C VAL A 133 9.17 9.46 -13.46
N PHE A 134 8.07 9.09 -14.11
CA PHE A 134 7.97 7.88 -14.90
C PHE A 134 7.80 8.24 -16.37
N ALA A 135 8.84 7.98 -17.16
CA ALA A 135 8.85 8.16 -18.60
C ALA A 135 8.48 6.83 -19.29
N PHE A 136 7.55 6.92 -20.24
CA PHE A 136 7.00 5.78 -20.99
C PHE A 136 6.29 4.72 -20.13
N GLN A 137 5.43 5.15 -19.21
CA GLN A 137 4.66 4.22 -18.37
C GLN A 137 3.26 3.93 -18.95
N ALA A 138 3.04 2.71 -19.40
CA ALA A 138 1.72 2.18 -19.76
C ALA A 138 0.83 2.02 -18.51
N ALA A 139 -0.44 2.39 -18.59
CA ALA A 139 -1.47 1.92 -17.66
C ALA A 139 -2.61 1.33 -18.47
N ARG A 140 -2.56 0.02 -18.71
CA ARG A 140 -3.72 -0.69 -19.29
C ARG A 140 -4.70 -1.01 -18.17
N ASN A 141 -5.97 -1.01 -18.56
CA ASN A 141 -7.08 -1.05 -17.63
C ASN A 141 -7.25 -2.45 -17.02
N GLU A 142 -6.81 -2.64 -15.77
CA GLU A 142 -7.17 -3.81 -14.96
C GLU A 142 -8.70 -3.97 -14.83
N SER A 143 -9.49 -2.89 -15.00
CA SER A 143 -10.95 -2.94 -14.85
C SER A 143 -11.70 -3.66 -15.95
N ALA A 144 -11.08 -3.90 -17.12
CA ALA A 144 -11.68 -4.75 -18.14
C ALA A 144 -11.71 -6.24 -17.71
N HIS A 145 -10.93 -6.59 -16.67
CA HIS A 145 -10.72 -7.96 -16.22
C HIS A 145 -10.99 -8.16 -14.72
N PHE A 146 -11.58 -7.16 -14.03
CA PHE A 146 -12.17 -7.40 -12.70
C PHE A 146 -13.24 -8.50 -12.78
N PRO A 147 -13.38 -9.35 -11.74
CA PRO A 147 -14.40 -10.37 -11.72
C PRO A 147 -15.79 -9.72 -11.87
N GLN A 148 -16.40 -9.94 -13.03
CA GLN A 148 -17.82 -9.69 -13.23
C GLN A 148 -18.60 -10.74 -12.42
N PRO A 149 -19.80 -10.41 -11.89
CA PRO A 149 -20.64 -11.40 -11.22
C PRO A 149 -20.78 -12.67 -12.07
N GLY A 150 -20.36 -13.81 -11.52
CA GLY A 150 -20.42 -15.12 -12.21
C GLY A 150 -19.24 -15.46 -13.13
N LYS A 151 -18.16 -14.67 -13.17
CA LYS A 151 -16.93 -15.01 -13.91
C LYS A 151 -15.73 -15.29 -12.97
N PRO A 152 -14.80 -16.19 -13.36
CA PRO A 152 -13.59 -16.47 -12.59
C PRO A 152 -12.72 -15.23 -12.42
N ASP A 153 -12.14 -15.05 -11.23
CA ASP A 153 -11.10 -14.04 -11.02
C ASP A 153 -9.79 -14.50 -11.67
N VAL A 154 -9.36 -13.77 -12.71
CA VAL A 154 -8.12 -14.02 -13.45
C VAL A 154 -6.94 -13.18 -12.94
N SER A 155 -7.16 -12.34 -11.92
CA SER A 155 -6.09 -11.55 -11.27
C SER A 155 -4.88 -12.39 -10.84
N PRO A 156 -5.01 -13.65 -10.36
CA PRO A 156 -3.85 -14.48 -9.99
C PRO A 156 -2.91 -14.86 -11.15
N LEU A 157 -3.40 -14.86 -12.40
CA LEU A 157 -2.58 -15.15 -13.59
C LEU A 157 -1.62 -14.00 -13.95
N ILE A 158 -1.81 -12.83 -13.34
CA ILE A 158 -0.98 -11.62 -13.52
C ILE A 158 0.27 -11.69 -12.61
N PHE A 159 0.27 -12.52 -11.56
CA PHE A 159 1.30 -12.52 -10.51
C PHE A 159 2.33 -13.67 -10.60
N HIS A 160 2.16 -14.62 -11.53
CA HIS A 160 3.16 -15.64 -11.82
C HIS A 160 4.05 -15.12 -12.95
N ALA A 161 5.28 -14.72 -12.60
CA ALA A 161 6.24 -14.04 -13.47
C ALA A 161 6.71 -14.82 -14.71
N ASP A 162 6.13 -15.97 -15.02
CA ASP A 162 6.56 -16.83 -16.13
C ASP A 162 5.44 -17.08 -17.18
N SER A 163 4.26 -16.46 -17.06
CA SER A 163 3.16 -16.67 -18.03
C SER A 163 2.58 -15.37 -18.59
N TRP A 164 3.00 -15.06 -19.83
CA TRP A 164 2.20 -14.62 -20.99
C TRP A 164 0.85 -13.90 -20.79
N ILE A 165 0.75 -12.90 -19.91
CA ILE A 165 -0.36 -11.94 -19.94
C ILE A 165 0.22 -10.52 -20.07
N PHE A 166 0.33 -10.12 -21.33
CA PHE A 166 0.65 -8.81 -21.90
C PHE A 166 1.94 -8.13 -21.43
N GLU A 167 2.89 -8.08 -22.36
CA GLU A 167 4.20 -7.39 -22.36
C GLU A 167 4.29 -6.04 -21.62
N TRP A 168 3.19 -5.33 -21.42
CA TRP A 168 3.14 -3.99 -20.83
C TRP A 168 2.29 -3.88 -19.56
N ASP A 169 1.54 -4.94 -19.18
CA ASP A 169 0.64 -4.95 -18.01
C ASP A 169 1.42 -5.25 -16.71
N ASN A 170 2.39 -6.17 -16.75
CA ASN A 170 3.21 -6.57 -15.59
C ASN A 170 4.37 -5.60 -15.29
N LEU A 171 4.58 -4.67 -16.21
CA LEU A 171 5.79 -3.87 -16.35
C LEU A 171 5.69 -2.53 -15.59
N THR A 172 4.50 -2.13 -15.12
CA THR A 172 4.21 -0.76 -14.63
C THR A 172 3.30 -0.69 -13.40
N GLU A 173 3.25 -1.74 -12.59
CA GLU A 173 2.28 -1.93 -11.49
C GLU A 173 2.43 -0.93 -10.30
N VAL A 174 3.30 0.08 -10.39
CA VAL A 174 3.35 1.15 -9.36
C VAL A 174 2.00 1.89 -9.29
N PHE A 175 1.32 2.09 -10.43
CA PHE A 175 0.15 2.98 -10.55
C PHE A 175 -1.07 2.45 -11.33
N GLN A 176 -1.24 1.14 -11.53
CA GLN A 176 -2.40 0.65 -12.31
C GLN A 176 -3.70 0.60 -11.50
N SER A 177 -3.99 -0.40 -10.66
CA SER A 177 -5.27 -0.41 -9.90
C SER A 177 -5.36 0.63 -8.78
N ARG A 178 -4.42 0.61 -7.82
CA ARG A 178 -4.52 1.45 -6.59
C ARG A 178 -4.49 2.94 -6.88
N PHE A 179 -3.74 3.35 -7.90
CA PHE A 179 -3.54 4.76 -8.17
C PHE A 179 -4.68 5.36 -9.00
N ILE A 180 -5.23 4.62 -9.96
CA ILE A 180 -6.48 5.03 -10.62
C ILE A 180 -7.61 5.10 -9.58
N ASP A 181 -7.69 4.15 -8.64
CA ASP A 181 -8.61 4.21 -7.51
C ASP A 181 -8.33 5.44 -6.64
N ASP A 182 -7.07 5.68 -6.25
CA ASP A 182 -6.69 6.82 -5.43
C ASP A 182 -7.01 8.16 -6.15
N VAL A 183 -6.87 8.25 -7.47
CA VAL A 183 -7.28 9.41 -8.28
C VAL A 183 -8.80 9.60 -8.28
N LYS A 184 -9.57 8.53 -8.49
CA LYS A 184 -11.05 8.59 -8.45
C LYS A 184 -11.58 9.01 -7.08
N LEU A 185 -10.89 8.58 -6.03
CA LEU A 185 -11.27 8.79 -4.64
C LEU A 185 -10.67 10.05 -4.03
N GLN A 186 -9.96 10.85 -4.85
CA GLN A 186 -9.29 12.08 -4.42
C GLN A 186 -8.16 11.88 -3.39
N ASN A 187 -7.72 10.63 -3.17
CA ASN A 187 -6.48 10.31 -2.44
C ASN A 187 -5.22 10.69 -3.22
N ALA A 188 -5.37 10.82 -4.53
CA ALA A 188 -4.40 11.43 -5.43
C ALA A 188 -5.11 12.54 -6.22
N THR A 189 -4.46 13.68 -6.40
CA THR A 189 -4.99 14.76 -7.23
C THR A 189 -4.19 14.82 -8.51
N VAL A 190 -4.85 14.51 -9.63
CA VAL A 190 -4.32 14.85 -10.95
C VAL A 190 -4.72 16.29 -11.22
N THR A 191 -3.74 17.16 -11.40
CA THR A 191 -4.03 18.58 -11.61
C THR A 191 -4.70 18.77 -12.96
N ALA A 192 -5.90 19.37 -12.99
CA ALA A 192 -6.55 19.79 -14.22
C ALA A 192 -5.75 20.95 -14.83
N GLY A 193 -4.89 20.67 -15.80
CA GLY A 193 -3.95 21.67 -16.32
C GLY A 193 -4.03 21.84 -17.82
N ASN A 194 -4.72 22.89 -18.26
CA ASN A 194 -4.36 23.64 -19.46
C ASN A 194 -2.97 24.32 -19.26
N SER A 195 -2.54 25.24 -20.14
CA SER A 195 -1.19 25.83 -20.21
C SER A 195 -0.68 26.61 -18.97
N THR A 196 -1.30 26.44 -17.80
CA THR A 196 -1.05 27.14 -16.54
C THR A 196 -0.36 26.27 -15.48
N HIS A 197 -0.22 24.95 -15.68
CA HIS A 197 0.47 24.10 -14.70
C HIS A 197 1.95 24.50 -14.56
N PRO A 198 2.53 24.55 -13.34
CA PRO A 198 3.90 24.99 -13.12
C PRO A 198 4.96 24.27 -13.97
N ILE A 199 4.76 22.97 -14.26
CA ILE A 199 5.67 22.22 -15.15
C ILE A 199 5.75 22.87 -16.53
N VAL A 200 4.60 23.12 -17.17
CA VAL A 200 4.56 23.71 -18.52
C VAL A 200 4.98 25.17 -18.49
N ALA A 201 4.49 25.94 -17.52
CA ALA A 201 4.82 27.35 -17.39
C ALA A 201 6.34 27.56 -17.22
N ASN A 202 6.99 26.76 -16.35
CA ASN A 202 8.43 26.86 -16.13
C ASN A 202 9.24 26.41 -17.34
N ALA A 203 8.82 25.32 -18.01
CA ALA A 203 9.49 24.86 -19.23
C ALA A 203 9.41 25.91 -20.36
N GLN A 204 8.25 26.54 -20.54
CA GLN A 204 8.06 27.60 -21.54
C GLN A 204 8.80 28.89 -21.18
N ALA A 205 8.85 29.24 -19.89
CA ALA A 205 9.60 30.39 -19.42
C ALA A 205 11.12 30.20 -19.65
N GLU A 206 11.66 29.01 -19.41
CA GLU A 206 13.05 28.67 -19.69
C GLU A 206 13.38 28.78 -21.19
N LEU A 207 12.47 28.35 -22.06
CA LEU A 207 12.67 28.39 -23.52
C LEU A 207 12.35 29.76 -24.14
N GLY A 208 11.62 30.64 -23.45
CA GLY A 208 11.06 31.87 -24.02
C GLY A 208 10.00 31.63 -25.10
N ARG A 209 9.51 30.39 -25.27
CA ARG A 209 8.54 29.98 -26.30
C ARG A 209 7.68 28.80 -25.84
N LYS A 210 6.62 28.53 -26.60
CA LYS A 210 5.79 27.33 -26.39
C LYS A 210 6.58 26.06 -26.73
N LEU A 211 6.24 24.98 -26.03
CA LEU A 211 6.75 23.64 -26.32
C LEU A 211 6.26 23.17 -27.70
N ALA A 212 7.16 22.62 -28.51
CA ALA A 212 6.95 22.20 -29.89
C ALA A 212 7.77 20.94 -30.22
N MET A 213 7.38 19.80 -29.66
CA MET A 213 7.94 18.48 -30.02
C MET A 213 7.17 17.89 -31.21
N THR A 214 7.86 17.26 -32.15
CA THR A 214 7.27 16.62 -33.33
C THR A 214 7.74 15.18 -33.50
N ASP A 215 6.83 14.32 -33.94
CA ASP A 215 7.07 12.90 -34.25
C ASP A 215 6.59 12.61 -35.67
N THR A 216 7.46 12.16 -36.56
CA THR A 216 7.08 11.80 -37.93
C THR A 216 6.89 10.30 -38.13
N SER A 217 6.90 9.51 -37.04
CA SER A 217 6.74 8.06 -37.09
C SER A 217 5.30 7.61 -36.90
N TYR A 218 4.91 6.53 -37.59
CA TYR A 218 3.63 5.84 -37.39
C TYR A 218 3.66 4.93 -36.15
N ASN A 219 4.20 5.43 -35.04
CA ASN A 219 4.35 4.63 -33.83
C ASN A 219 3.08 4.63 -32.97
N TRP A 220 2.85 3.49 -32.33
CA TRP A 220 1.84 3.32 -31.30
C TRP A 220 2.16 4.23 -30.11
N VAL A 221 1.20 5.07 -29.70
CA VAL A 221 1.27 5.87 -28.49
C VAL A 221 0.28 5.30 -27.49
N GLU A 222 0.74 4.97 -26.28
CA GLU A 222 -0.15 4.43 -25.26
C GLU A 222 -0.80 5.56 -24.47
N ILE A 223 -2.13 5.58 -24.51
CA ILE A 223 -2.92 6.60 -23.84
C ILE A 223 -3.26 6.09 -22.44
N ILE A 224 -2.80 6.81 -21.43
CA ILE A 224 -3.38 6.69 -20.10
C ILE A 224 -4.65 7.54 -20.11
N LYS A 225 -5.83 6.90 -20.16
CA LYS A 225 -7.10 7.56 -19.85
C LYS A 225 -7.39 7.31 -18.36
N PRO A 226 -7.02 8.20 -17.42
CA PRO A 226 -7.58 8.13 -16.09
C PRO A 226 -9.11 8.18 -16.26
N TRP A 227 -9.76 7.06 -15.93
CA TRP A 227 -11.10 6.69 -16.38
C TRP A 227 -12.15 7.81 -16.30
N GLN A 228 -13.04 7.87 -17.29
CA GLN A 228 -14.12 8.83 -17.42
C GLN A 228 -15.01 8.85 -16.16
N ASN A 229 -14.84 9.87 -15.32
CA ASN A 229 -16.02 10.47 -14.71
C ASN A 229 -16.79 11.16 -15.85
N LYS A 230 -18.11 11.02 -15.91
CA LYS A 230 -19.00 11.74 -16.84
C LYS A 230 -18.72 13.26 -16.88
N ASN A 231 -18.01 13.80 -15.90
CA ASN A 231 -17.67 15.22 -15.77
C ASN A 231 -16.26 15.64 -16.23
N ASN A 232 -15.46 14.81 -16.92
CA ASN A 232 -14.29 15.24 -17.71
C ASN A 232 -13.18 16.11 -17.03
N ASN A 233 -13.07 16.09 -15.70
CA ASN A 233 -12.24 17.05 -14.94
C ASN A 233 -10.74 16.73 -14.83
N ILE A 234 -10.27 15.58 -15.32
CA ILE A 234 -8.83 15.24 -15.27
C ILE A 234 -8.21 15.57 -16.63
N GLN A 235 -7.33 16.56 -16.67
CA GLN A 235 -6.65 17.02 -17.88
C GLN A 235 -5.14 16.78 -17.73
N PRO A 236 -4.46 16.20 -18.73
CA PRO A 236 -3.02 16.05 -18.70
C PRO A 236 -2.32 17.40 -18.78
N VAL A 237 -1.17 17.51 -18.12
CA VAL A 237 -0.35 18.73 -18.15
C VAL A 237 0.33 18.92 -19.49
N LEU A 238 0.53 17.85 -20.26
CA LEU A 238 1.05 17.92 -21.62
C LEU A 238 0.38 16.86 -22.47
N PHE A 239 -0.23 17.29 -23.57
CA PHE A 239 -0.68 16.43 -24.64
C PHE A 239 0.42 16.30 -25.69
N PHE A 240 0.62 15.08 -26.18
CA PHE A 240 1.40 14.83 -27.37
C PHE A 240 0.52 15.05 -28.62
N SER A 241 0.13 16.31 -28.87
CA SER A 241 -0.46 16.73 -30.16
C SER A 241 -0.52 18.26 -30.31
N LYS A 242 0.57 18.83 -30.83
CA LYS A 242 0.45 19.79 -31.94
C LYS A 242 0.96 19.11 -33.20
N TYR A 243 0.19 18.13 -33.62
CA TYR A 243 0.21 17.63 -34.98
C TYR A 243 -0.54 18.67 -35.83
N ASP A 244 0.01 19.09 -36.97
CA ASP A 244 -0.71 19.98 -37.88
C ASP A 244 -2.00 19.29 -38.32
N ALA A 245 -3.15 19.93 -38.10
CA ALA A 245 -4.46 19.34 -38.31
C ALA A 245 -4.79 19.08 -39.80
N THR A 246 -3.95 19.56 -40.71
CA THR A 246 -4.07 19.42 -42.16
C THR A 246 -3.62 18.05 -42.69
N ASP A 247 -2.82 17.29 -41.92
CA ASP A 247 -2.17 16.05 -42.41
C ASP A 247 -2.65 14.78 -41.67
N LYS A 248 -3.95 14.71 -41.37
CA LYS A 248 -4.52 13.57 -40.64
C LYS A 248 -4.62 12.33 -41.54
N SER A 249 -4.11 11.20 -41.05
CA SER A 249 -4.61 9.88 -41.45
C SER A 249 -6.07 9.72 -41.02
N ALA A 250 -6.93 9.21 -41.91
CA ALA A 250 -8.38 9.09 -41.70
C ALA A 250 -8.80 8.17 -40.54
N THR A 251 -7.88 7.49 -39.85
CA THR A 251 -8.18 6.45 -38.85
C THR A 251 -7.96 6.86 -37.38
N MET A 252 -7.43 8.05 -37.06
CA MET A 252 -7.15 8.46 -35.68
C MET A 252 -8.09 9.60 -35.21
N SER A 253 -8.78 9.42 -34.07
CA SER A 253 -9.69 10.41 -33.49
C SER A 253 -8.96 11.44 -32.60
N ALA A 254 -9.62 12.56 -32.26
CA ALA A 254 -9.04 13.67 -31.49
C ALA A 254 -8.71 13.32 -30.02
N ASP A 255 -8.99 12.10 -29.58
CA ASP A 255 -8.99 11.71 -28.15
C ASP A 255 -7.97 10.59 -27.87
N THR A 256 -7.01 10.39 -28.77
CA THR A 256 -6.07 9.25 -28.77
C THR A 256 -4.59 9.64 -28.71
N TYR A 257 -4.25 10.71 -27.99
CA TYR A 257 -2.88 11.21 -27.88
C TYR A 257 -2.19 10.74 -26.59
N GLY A 258 -0.86 10.58 -26.64
CA GLY A 258 -0.03 10.37 -25.45
C GLY A 258 -0.10 11.56 -24.51
N ALA A 259 -0.07 11.32 -23.21
CA ALA A 259 -0.35 12.33 -22.21
C ALA A 259 0.62 12.25 -21.03
N ALA A 260 1.03 13.41 -20.52
CA ALA A 260 1.74 13.52 -19.25
C ALA A 260 0.79 14.03 -18.16
N HIS A 261 0.84 13.42 -16.98
CA HIS A 261 0.01 13.75 -15.84
C HIS A 261 0.88 14.14 -14.65
N ALA A 262 0.52 15.23 -13.98
CA ALA A 262 1.13 15.66 -12.73
C ALA A 262 0.22 15.29 -11.57
N ILE A 263 0.75 14.49 -10.65
CA ILE A 263 -0.05 13.82 -9.63
C ILE A 263 0.54 14.06 -8.25
N GLN A 264 -0.31 14.45 -7.31
CA GLN A 264 0.04 14.51 -5.90
C GLN A 264 -0.35 13.19 -5.23
N TYR A 265 0.58 12.57 -4.49
CA TYR A 265 0.37 11.27 -3.87
C TYR A 265 0.92 11.21 -2.45
N GLY A 266 0.03 11.24 -1.45
CA GLY A 266 0.43 11.51 -0.07
C GLY A 266 1.18 12.85 0.02
N LYS A 267 2.33 12.87 0.69
CA LYS A 267 3.21 14.05 0.76
C LYS A 267 4.15 14.21 -0.45
N GLY A 268 4.15 13.27 -1.39
CA GLY A 268 5.00 13.30 -2.57
C GLY A 268 4.27 13.75 -3.82
N ARG A 269 5.02 13.76 -4.93
CA ARG A 269 4.56 14.14 -6.26
C ARG A 269 5.12 13.20 -7.30
N VAL A 270 4.30 12.95 -8.32
CA VAL A 270 4.61 12.04 -9.42
C VAL A 270 4.31 12.73 -10.73
N VAL A 271 5.23 12.63 -11.69
CA VAL A 271 4.93 12.93 -13.09
C VAL A 271 4.97 11.64 -13.87
N GLN A 272 3.86 11.31 -14.53
CA GLN A 272 3.75 10.12 -15.38
C GLN A 272 3.64 10.58 -16.83
N ILE A 273 4.46 10.02 -17.72
CA ILE A 273 4.54 10.41 -19.13
C ILE A 273 4.26 9.16 -19.98
N GLY A 274 3.12 9.15 -20.67
CA GLY A 274 2.65 7.99 -21.44
C GLY A 274 3.27 7.81 -22.84
N TYR A 275 4.39 8.47 -23.14
CA TYR A 275 5.05 8.38 -24.46
C TYR A 275 6.58 8.38 -24.32
N LYS A 276 7.27 7.98 -25.39
CA LYS A 276 8.73 7.76 -25.41
C LYS A 276 9.51 9.08 -25.44
N ILE A 277 9.37 9.90 -24.40
CA ILE A 277 10.00 11.22 -24.32
C ILE A 277 11.53 11.17 -24.38
N MET A 278 12.14 10.05 -23.97
CA MET A 278 13.60 9.85 -24.05
C MET A 278 14.12 9.73 -25.49
N ASP A 279 13.25 9.40 -26.46
CA ASP A 279 13.66 9.27 -27.87
C ASP A 279 13.93 10.65 -28.51
N TYR A 280 13.43 11.74 -27.90
CA TYR A 280 13.65 13.14 -28.32
C TYR A 280 14.99 13.69 -27.85
N ILE A 281 15.58 13.08 -26.83
CA ILE A 281 16.69 13.66 -26.09
C ILE A 281 18.01 13.26 -26.75
N HIS A 282 18.82 14.29 -27.00
CA HIS A 282 20.23 14.14 -27.35
C HIS A 282 21.12 14.45 -26.15
N VAL A 283 22.12 13.59 -25.89
CA VAL A 283 23.18 13.82 -24.92
C VAL A 283 24.55 13.66 -25.57
N GLU A 284 25.45 14.60 -25.28
CA GLU A 284 26.86 14.51 -25.67
C GLU A 284 27.61 13.69 -24.61
N ALA A 285 27.66 12.37 -24.78
CA ALA A 285 28.36 11.46 -23.87
C ALA A 285 28.98 10.27 -24.62
N ASP A 286 30.24 9.96 -24.26
CA ASP A 286 31.01 8.85 -24.81
C ASP A 286 30.88 7.62 -23.88
N ASP A 287 29.74 6.95 -24.00
CA ASP A 287 29.37 5.77 -23.22
C ASP A 287 29.20 4.54 -24.12
N ASN A 288 29.09 3.36 -23.51
CA ASN A 288 28.85 2.10 -24.21
C ASN A 288 27.39 1.98 -24.65
N TRP A 289 26.97 2.82 -25.60
CA TRP A 289 25.67 2.78 -26.26
C TRP A 289 25.49 1.44 -26.97
N GLU A 290 24.41 0.73 -26.68
CA GLU A 290 24.19 -0.62 -27.21
C GLU A 290 23.70 -0.61 -28.66
N ASP A 291 22.96 0.43 -29.05
CA ASP A 291 22.40 0.59 -30.39
C ASP A 291 23.27 1.45 -31.34
N HIS A 292 24.50 1.78 -30.95
CA HIS A 292 25.40 2.69 -31.66
C HIS A 292 24.85 4.12 -31.89
N THR A 293 23.78 4.53 -31.21
CA THR A 293 23.19 5.87 -31.38
C THR A 293 24.06 7.01 -30.87
N LYS A 294 25.10 6.72 -30.07
CA LYS A 294 26.02 7.75 -29.51
C LYS A 294 25.27 8.88 -28.80
N GLY A 295 24.17 8.52 -28.12
CA GLY A 295 23.34 9.48 -27.38
C GLY A 295 22.51 10.41 -28.27
N LEU A 296 22.41 10.17 -29.58
CA LEU A 296 21.60 10.96 -30.50
C LEU A 296 20.09 10.75 -30.27
N ALA A 297 19.33 11.81 -30.52
CA ALA A 297 17.87 11.69 -30.66
C ALA A 297 17.53 10.84 -31.89
N PHE A 298 16.37 10.19 -31.87
CA PHE A 298 15.88 9.46 -33.03
C PHE A 298 15.61 10.43 -34.19
N SER A 299 15.93 10.01 -35.42
CA SER A 299 15.88 10.87 -36.61
C SER A 299 14.47 11.34 -36.99
N ASP A 300 13.45 10.61 -36.54
CA ASP A 300 12.02 10.90 -36.73
C ASP A 300 11.42 11.76 -35.60
N LYS A 301 12.22 12.15 -34.59
CA LYS A 301 11.81 13.00 -33.47
C LYS A 301 12.51 14.35 -33.54
N LYS A 302 11.76 15.44 -33.28
CA LYS A 302 12.32 16.79 -33.08
C LYS A 302 11.77 17.44 -31.82
N GLY A 303 12.55 18.33 -31.23
CA GLY A 303 12.22 19.00 -29.96
C GLY A 303 13.06 18.54 -28.77
N ASN A 304 14.35 18.28 -29.00
CA ASN A 304 15.31 17.92 -27.94
C ASN A 304 15.29 18.93 -26.77
N GLU A 305 15.38 20.23 -27.07
CA GLU A 305 15.35 21.29 -26.02
C GLU A 305 14.00 21.37 -25.31
N ASP A 306 12.90 21.10 -26.02
CA ASP A 306 11.55 21.04 -25.45
C ASP A 306 11.39 19.88 -24.48
N ALA A 307 11.86 18.69 -24.86
CA ALA A 307 11.85 17.50 -24.02
C ALA A 307 12.72 17.70 -22.77
N LYS A 308 13.93 18.27 -22.94
CA LYS A 308 14.84 18.62 -21.84
C LYS A 308 14.19 19.61 -20.87
N ALA A 309 13.62 20.71 -21.36
CA ALA A 309 12.94 21.71 -20.52
C ALA A 309 11.74 21.10 -19.77
N PHE A 310 10.94 20.26 -20.43
CA PHE A 310 9.81 19.58 -19.81
C PHE A 310 10.25 18.59 -18.72
N MET A 311 11.26 17.76 -18.99
CA MET A 311 11.81 16.81 -18.02
C MET A 311 12.43 17.53 -16.82
N LYS A 312 13.17 18.62 -17.04
CA LYS A 312 13.73 19.49 -15.99
C LYS A 312 12.63 20.10 -15.11
N ALA A 313 11.59 20.67 -15.72
CA ALA A 313 10.47 21.26 -14.99
C ALA A 313 9.66 20.19 -14.22
N SER A 314 9.50 19.00 -14.80
CA SER A 314 8.88 17.85 -14.15
C SER A 314 9.66 17.41 -12.92
N LEU A 315 10.99 17.25 -13.05
CA LEU A 315 11.87 16.89 -11.95
C LEU A 315 11.82 17.92 -10.81
N ASN A 316 11.86 19.21 -11.15
CA ASN A 316 11.77 20.29 -10.17
C ASN A 316 10.41 20.37 -9.48
N TRP A 317 9.34 20.02 -10.18
CA TRP A 317 8.02 19.98 -9.58
C TRP A 317 7.85 18.80 -8.61
N VAL A 318 8.39 17.62 -8.94
CA VAL A 318 8.24 16.42 -8.08
C VAL A 318 9.09 16.45 -6.82
N LYS A 319 10.25 17.11 -6.86
CA LYS A 319 11.10 17.29 -5.65
C LYS A 319 10.60 18.38 -4.71
N ALA A 320 9.78 19.30 -5.21
CA ALA A 320 9.30 20.41 -4.41
C ALA A 320 8.32 19.90 -3.34
N PRO A 321 8.40 20.37 -2.09
CA PRO A 321 7.54 19.92 -1.01
C PRO A 321 6.06 20.01 -1.38
N ASN A 322 5.30 18.96 -1.07
CA ASN A 322 3.85 18.98 -1.18
C ASN A 322 3.23 19.16 0.20
N GLN A 323 2.37 20.17 0.33
CA GLN A 323 1.61 20.39 1.58
C GLN A 323 0.31 19.58 1.65
N SER A 324 -0.14 19.02 0.52
CA SER A 324 -1.26 18.09 0.50
C SER A 324 -0.86 16.79 1.23
N ASN A 325 -1.77 16.29 2.06
CA ASN A 325 -1.61 15.03 2.79
C ASN A 325 -2.94 14.28 2.81
N ASN A 326 -3.46 13.97 1.61
CA ASN A 326 -4.65 13.13 1.47
C ASN A 326 -4.30 11.72 1.93
N LYS A 327 -4.46 11.47 3.23
CA LYS A 327 -4.20 10.16 3.82
C LYS A 327 -5.21 9.17 3.27
N ARG A 328 -4.70 8.01 2.89
CA ARG A 328 -5.53 6.84 2.60
C ARG A 328 -6.15 6.38 3.91
N GLN A 329 -7.47 6.33 3.92
CA GLN A 329 -8.31 5.94 5.02
C GLN A 329 -9.14 4.72 4.62
N TYR A 330 -8.73 3.53 5.01
CA TYR A 330 -9.57 2.33 4.95
C TYR A 330 -10.34 2.13 6.26
N ASN A 331 -11.40 2.90 6.44
CA ASN A 331 -12.21 2.78 7.64
C ASN A 331 -13.42 1.86 7.42
N LEU A 332 -13.31 0.58 7.74
CA LEU A 332 -14.44 -0.36 7.64
C LEU A 332 -15.24 -0.43 8.95
N SER A 333 -16.56 -0.62 8.82
CA SER A 333 -17.49 -0.99 9.89
C SER A 333 -18.12 -2.33 9.59
N LEU A 334 -18.26 -3.17 10.61
CA LEU A 334 -18.95 -4.46 10.52
C LEU A 334 -19.97 -4.55 11.66
N TYR A 335 -21.22 -4.81 11.31
CA TYR A 335 -22.29 -5.04 12.28
C TYR A 335 -23.23 -6.18 11.85
N THR A 336 -23.95 -6.75 12.81
CA THR A 336 -24.79 -7.93 12.64
C THR A 336 -26.14 -7.74 13.33
N ASP A 337 -27.19 -8.07 12.61
CA ASP A 337 -28.58 -7.98 13.02
C ASP A 337 -29.38 -9.20 12.52
N GLY A 338 -30.71 -9.19 12.73
CA GLY A 338 -31.58 -10.30 12.33
C GLY A 338 -31.21 -11.63 12.97
N LEU A 339 -30.66 -11.59 14.19
CA LEU A 339 -30.12 -12.75 14.88
C LEU A 339 -31.23 -13.72 15.28
N GLN A 340 -31.11 -14.98 14.85
CA GLN A 340 -32.00 -16.05 15.29
C GLN A 340 -31.15 -17.27 15.61
N ALA A 341 -31.46 -17.97 16.70
CA ALA A 341 -30.88 -19.26 16.99
C ALA A 341 -31.92 -20.17 17.63
N TYR A 342 -32.20 -21.32 17.04
CA TYR A 342 -33.31 -22.18 17.43
C TYR A 342 -33.11 -23.63 16.97
N VAL A 343 -33.86 -24.56 17.56
CA VAL A 343 -33.86 -25.95 17.13
C VAL A 343 -34.91 -26.16 16.03
N SER A 344 -34.47 -26.74 14.91
CA SER A 344 -35.30 -27.23 13.82
C SER A 344 -35.39 -28.76 13.86
N PRO A 345 -36.32 -29.40 13.14
CA PRO A 345 -36.41 -30.87 13.07
C PRO A 345 -35.13 -31.56 12.61
N ARG A 346 -34.28 -30.83 11.87
CA ARG A 346 -33.01 -31.36 11.38
C ARG A 346 -31.91 -31.16 12.44
N GLY A 347 -31.90 -30.05 13.16
CA GLY A 347 -30.86 -29.71 14.14
C GLY A 347 -30.91 -28.23 14.54
N PHE A 348 -29.89 -27.76 15.26
CA PHE A 348 -29.81 -26.37 15.68
C PHE A 348 -29.45 -25.46 14.50
N VAL A 349 -30.13 -24.33 14.38
CA VAL A 349 -29.95 -23.35 13.31
C VAL A 349 -29.54 -22.03 13.93
N TYR A 350 -28.52 -21.38 13.36
CA TYR A 350 -28.16 -20.00 13.64
C TYR A 350 -28.32 -19.18 12.34
N ARG A 351 -28.96 -18.02 12.43
CA ARG A 351 -29.11 -17.05 11.34
C ARG A 351 -28.67 -15.67 11.78
N SER A 352 -28.07 -14.93 10.87
CA SER A 352 -27.74 -13.52 11.04
C SER A 352 -27.65 -12.84 9.69
N THR A 353 -27.89 -11.53 9.67
CA THR A 353 -27.49 -10.67 8.56
C THR A 353 -26.26 -9.89 8.98
N ALA A 354 -25.19 -9.98 8.20
CA ALA A 354 -23.97 -9.20 8.39
C ALA A 354 -23.97 -8.03 7.41
N THR A 355 -23.65 -6.84 7.92
CA THR A 355 -23.44 -5.66 7.10
C THR A 355 -22.01 -5.18 7.26
N VAL A 356 -21.29 -5.10 6.15
CA VAL A 356 -20.01 -4.38 6.09
C VAL A 356 -20.21 -3.07 5.36
N LYS A 357 -19.67 -2.00 5.95
CA LYS A 357 -19.67 -0.65 5.37
C LYS A 357 -18.24 -0.16 5.28
N ASN A 358 -17.91 0.48 4.17
CA ASN A 358 -16.68 1.23 4.03
C ASN A 358 -16.94 2.72 4.31
N ASN A 359 -16.52 3.20 5.46
CA ASN A 359 -16.55 4.62 5.85
C ASN A 359 -15.24 5.34 5.51
N GLY A 360 -14.34 4.66 4.79
CA GLY A 360 -13.06 5.19 4.36
C GLY A 360 -13.13 5.88 3.00
N ASN A 361 -11.98 6.36 2.55
CA ASN A 361 -11.74 6.91 1.23
C ASN A 361 -10.98 5.93 0.30
N VAL A 362 -10.80 4.66 0.69
CA VAL A 362 -10.15 3.61 -0.13
C VAL A 362 -11.09 2.43 -0.31
N PRO A 363 -11.21 1.80 -1.50
CA PRO A 363 -12.09 0.65 -1.68
C PRO A 363 -11.52 -0.55 -0.93
N ALA A 364 -12.41 -1.33 -0.31
CA ALA A 364 -12.02 -2.56 0.36
C ALA A 364 -12.49 -3.78 -0.42
N ARG A 365 -11.79 -4.90 -0.24
CA ARG A 365 -12.18 -6.21 -0.76
C ARG A 365 -11.79 -7.28 0.23
N GLY A 366 -12.58 -8.34 0.31
CA GLY A 366 -12.32 -9.34 1.33
C GLY A 366 -13.45 -10.34 1.48
N THR A 367 -13.35 -11.16 2.50
CA THR A 367 -14.24 -12.28 2.73
C THR A 367 -15.00 -12.11 4.03
N LEU A 368 -16.34 -12.15 3.95
CA LEU A 368 -17.22 -12.30 5.09
C LEU A 368 -17.40 -13.79 5.43
N LYS A 369 -17.41 -14.09 6.73
CA LYS A 369 -17.66 -15.42 7.28
C LYS A 369 -18.30 -15.30 8.68
N VAL A 370 -19.15 -16.25 9.05
CA VAL A 370 -19.61 -16.45 10.42
C VAL A 370 -19.10 -17.78 10.98
N GLU A 371 -18.59 -17.75 12.20
CA GLU A 371 -18.17 -18.91 12.97
C GLU A 371 -18.95 -19.00 14.28
N ILE A 372 -19.38 -20.20 14.66
CA ILE A 372 -19.92 -20.47 16.00
C ILE A 372 -18.82 -21.10 16.83
N LEU A 373 -18.50 -20.49 17.96
CA LEU A 373 -17.48 -20.95 18.89
C LEU A 373 -18.12 -21.38 20.21
N ASN A 374 -17.62 -22.45 20.80
CA ASN A 374 -18.00 -22.85 22.15
C ASN A 374 -17.28 -22.00 23.22
N SER A 375 -17.52 -22.29 24.50
CA SER A 375 -16.91 -21.60 25.64
C SER A 375 -15.37 -21.69 25.70
N SER A 376 -14.76 -22.71 25.09
CA SER A 376 -13.30 -22.82 24.98
C SER A 376 -12.71 -22.09 23.78
N GLY A 377 -13.54 -21.43 22.95
CA GLY A 377 -13.13 -20.76 21.73
C GLY A 377 -12.85 -21.71 20.56
N LYS A 378 -13.27 -22.97 20.65
CA LYS A 378 -13.22 -23.92 19.52
C LYS A 378 -14.38 -23.65 18.56
N VAL A 379 -14.08 -23.55 17.27
CA VAL A 379 -15.10 -23.45 16.21
C VAL A 379 -15.87 -24.76 16.15
N VAL A 380 -17.19 -24.69 16.38
CA VAL A 380 -18.14 -25.81 16.30
C VAL A 380 -19.08 -25.67 15.11
N GLY A 381 -19.12 -24.50 14.46
CA GLY A 381 -19.93 -24.21 13.29
C GLY A 381 -19.31 -23.16 12.40
N THR A 382 -19.57 -23.24 11.09
CA THR A 382 -19.05 -22.30 10.10
C THR A 382 -20.08 -22.11 9.00
N SER A 383 -20.29 -20.87 8.58
CA SER A 383 -21.12 -20.53 7.42
C SER A 383 -20.36 -20.72 6.10
N HIS A 384 -21.03 -20.48 4.97
CA HIS A 384 -20.34 -20.20 3.72
C HIS A 384 -19.45 -18.95 3.86
N GLN A 385 -18.51 -18.81 2.93
CA GLN A 385 -17.70 -17.61 2.79
C GLN A 385 -18.26 -16.75 1.65
N ARG A 386 -18.38 -15.45 1.89
CA ARG A 386 -18.78 -14.48 0.87
C ARG A 386 -17.61 -13.56 0.54
N TYR A 387 -17.04 -13.73 -0.64
CA TYR A 387 -16.05 -12.78 -1.16
C TYR A 387 -16.73 -11.54 -1.75
N LEU A 388 -16.24 -10.37 -1.35
CA LEU A 388 -16.63 -9.06 -1.86
C LEU A 388 -15.49 -8.55 -2.74
N PRO A 389 -15.66 -8.53 -4.07
CA PRO A 389 -14.62 -8.10 -4.99
C PRO A 389 -14.32 -6.61 -4.92
N GLY A 390 -15.25 -5.81 -4.39
CA GLY A 390 -15.08 -4.39 -4.12
C GLY A 390 -16.21 -3.82 -3.27
N LEU A 391 -15.83 -2.97 -2.32
CA LEU A 391 -16.70 -2.17 -1.45
C LEU A 391 -16.21 -0.73 -1.57
N ALA A 392 -16.99 0.13 -2.23
CA ALA A 392 -16.56 1.48 -2.58
C ALA A 392 -16.35 2.35 -1.34
N ALA A 393 -15.48 3.36 -1.43
CA ALA A 393 -15.35 4.38 -0.40
C ALA A 393 -16.66 5.17 -0.22
N ASP A 394 -16.97 5.58 1.01
CA ASP A 394 -18.14 6.41 1.30
C ASP A 394 -17.80 7.88 1.06
N ALA A 395 -18.23 8.38 -0.10
CA ALA A 395 -18.33 9.80 -0.38
C ALA A 395 -19.52 10.01 -1.33
N THR A 396 -20.75 9.89 -0.81
CA THR A 396 -22.00 10.29 -1.51
C THR A 396 -22.16 9.69 -2.91
N THR A 397 -22.71 8.47 -3.03
CA THR A 397 -22.84 7.78 -4.32
C THR A 397 -23.81 8.50 -5.28
N ASN A 398 -23.27 9.32 -6.18
CA ASN A 398 -23.94 9.79 -7.39
C ASN A 398 -23.76 8.74 -8.52
N ASN A 399 -24.12 7.49 -8.25
CA ASN A 399 -24.12 6.42 -9.25
C ASN A 399 -25.42 6.46 -10.06
N ALA A 400 -25.35 6.04 -11.33
CA ALA A 400 -26.48 6.09 -12.28
C ALA A 400 -27.74 5.34 -11.81
N ASP A 401 -27.59 4.42 -10.86
CA ASP A 401 -28.63 3.60 -10.25
C ASP A 401 -29.00 4.02 -8.80
N LYS A 402 -28.38 5.07 -8.25
CA LYS A 402 -28.57 5.60 -6.87
C LYS A 402 -28.37 4.56 -5.75
N ARG A 403 -27.65 3.46 -5.98
CA ARG A 403 -27.36 2.44 -4.95
C ARG A 403 -26.13 2.81 -4.13
N ASP A 404 -26.23 2.66 -2.81
CA ASP A 404 -25.09 2.80 -1.88
C ASP A 404 -24.17 1.58 -2.02
N VAL A 405 -23.15 1.70 -2.86
CA VAL A 405 -22.12 0.68 -3.10
C VAL A 405 -20.98 0.69 -2.07
N SER A 406 -21.08 1.53 -1.03
CA SER A 406 -20.17 1.51 0.13
C SER A 406 -20.59 0.49 1.18
N LYS A 407 -21.76 -0.15 1.02
CA LYS A 407 -22.34 -1.14 1.94
C LYS A 407 -22.62 -2.46 1.23
N HIS A 408 -22.39 -3.57 1.93
CA HIS A 408 -22.84 -4.90 1.51
C HIS A 408 -23.55 -5.61 2.66
N HIS A 409 -24.70 -6.20 2.36
CA HIS A 409 -25.49 -7.02 3.28
C HIS A 409 -25.41 -8.50 2.85
N GLU A 410 -25.06 -9.38 3.78
CA GLU A 410 -25.00 -10.82 3.54
C GLU A 410 -25.79 -11.57 4.61
N LYS A 411 -26.72 -12.44 4.18
CA LYS A 411 -27.43 -13.35 5.09
C LYS A 411 -26.64 -14.63 5.27
N PHE A 412 -26.46 -15.04 6.51
CA PHE A 412 -25.78 -16.29 6.87
C PHE A 412 -26.75 -17.22 7.60
N GLU A 413 -26.64 -18.51 7.28
CA GLU A 413 -27.28 -19.59 8.01
C GLU A 413 -26.23 -20.66 8.33
N ILE A 414 -26.21 -21.14 9.57
CA ILE A 414 -25.35 -22.23 10.03
C ILE A 414 -26.25 -23.28 10.64
N TYR A 415 -26.08 -24.51 10.19
CA TYR A 415 -26.79 -25.67 10.69
C TYR A 415 -25.83 -26.58 11.48
N LEU A 416 -26.26 -26.98 12.67
CA LEU A 416 -25.49 -27.77 13.63
C LEU A 416 -26.30 -28.98 14.10
N LYS A 417 -25.85 -30.18 13.72
CA LYS A 417 -26.44 -31.42 14.20
C LYS A 417 -26.02 -31.66 15.65
N GLY A 418 -26.98 -31.59 16.59
CA GLY A 418 -26.74 -31.96 17.99
C GLY A 418 -25.86 -30.98 18.78
N LEU A 419 -26.14 -29.67 18.70
CA LEU A 419 -25.49 -28.68 19.56
C LEU A 419 -25.88 -28.95 21.03
N PRO A 420 -24.94 -29.17 21.97
CA PRO A 420 -25.26 -29.32 23.40
C PRO A 420 -25.77 -28.03 24.03
N ALA A 421 -26.40 -28.12 25.21
CA ALA A 421 -26.70 -26.94 26.00
C ALA A 421 -25.41 -26.21 26.40
N GLY A 422 -25.40 -24.88 26.35
CA GLY A 422 -24.22 -24.09 26.68
C GLY A 422 -24.25 -22.66 26.17
N VAL A 423 -23.13 -21.96 26.37
CA VAL A 423 -22.90 -20.60 25.91
C VAL A 423 -21.99 -20.63 24.70
N TYR A 424 -22.43 -19.95 23.63
CA TYR A 424 -21.74 -19.90 22.36
C TYR A 424 -21.50 -18.47 21.92
N THR A 425 -20.43 -18.25 21.17
CA THR A 425 -20.11 -16.98 20.54
C THR A 425 -20.25 -17.13 19.03
N ALA A 426 -21.13 -16.36 18.41
CA ALA A 426 -21.14 -16.17 16.98
C ALA A 426 -20.16 -15.04 16.64
N ARG A 427 -19.13 -15.35 15.86
CA ARG A 427 -18.14 -14.39 15.36
C ARG A 427 -18.36 -14.19 13.87
N THR A 428 -18.76 -12.98 13.51
CA THR A 428 -18.77 -12.53 12.12
C THR A 428 -17.46 -11.82 11.86
N SER A 429 -16.70 -12.26 10.87
CA SER A 429 -15.43 -11.64 10.50
C SER A 429 -15.47 -11.16 9.06
N PHE A 430 -14.89 -9.99 8.83
CA PHE A 430 -14.43 -9.55 7.52
C PHE A 430 -12.91 -9.65 7.51
N THR A 431 -12.38 -10.49 6.64
CA THR A 431 -10.95 -10.60 6.39
C THR A 431 -10.66 -9.89 5.09
N GLU A 432 -9.95 -8.76 5.14
CA GLU A 432 -9.50 -8.08 3.94
C GLU A 432 -8.54 -9.02 3.23
N GLY A 433 -8.80 -9.23 1.95
CA GLY A 433 -8.11 -10.24 1.18
C GLY A 433 -8.09 -9.79 -0.25
N ARG A 434 -6.89 -9.56 -0.75
CA ARG A 434 -6.64 -9.44 -2.17
C ARG A 434 -6.34 -10.85 -2.69
N LEU A 435 -6.83 -11.19 -3.88
CA LEU A 435 -6.72 -12.56 -4.40
C LEU A 435 -5.26 -13.01 -4.66
N ASP A 436 -4.30 -12.08 -4.68
CA ASP A 436 -2.85 -12.28 -4.69
C ASP A 436 -2.27 -12.78 -3.35
N GLN A 437 -2.98 -12.64 -2.22
CA GLN A 437 -2.56 -13.11 -0.89
C GLN A 437 -2.88 -14.59 -0.62
N LYS A 438 -3.36 -15.34 -1.61
CA LYS A 438 -3.65 -16.77 -1.42
C LYS A 438 -2.38 -17.62 -1.27
N ALA A 439 -1.26 -17.23 -1.88
CA ALA A 439 0.00 -17.98 -1.86
C ALA A 439 1.00 -17.52 -0.78
N VAL A 440 0.90 -16.27 -0.33
CA VAL A 440 1.70 -15.73 0.79
C VAL A 440 0.85 -15.86 2.06
N GLY A 441 1.31 -16.63 3.06
CA GLY A 441 0.56 -16.99 4.27
C GLY A 441 0.17 -15.85 5.23
N PHE A 442 -0.14 -14.66 4.73
CA PHE A 442 -0.54 -13.48 5.50
C PHE A 442 -2.04 -13.20 5.29
N LYS A 443 -2.90 -13.88 6.07
CA LYS A 443 -4.33 -13.57 6.14
C LYS A 443 -4.58 -12.68 7.37
N PHE A 444 -4.46 -11.38 7.21
CA PHE A 444 -4.69 -10.45 8.31
C PHE A 444 -6.17 -10.47 8.72
N LYS A 445 -6.46 -10.73 9.99
CA LYS A 445 -7.81 -10.51 10.49
C LYS A 445 -8.04 -9.01 10.62
N THR A 446 -8.81 -8.41 9.70
CA THR A 446 -9.04 -6.97 9.71
C THR A 446 -10.17 -6.57 10.65
N MET A 447 -11.31 -7.27 10.62
CA MET A 447 -12.45 -6.92 11.47
C MET A 447 -13.28 -8.12 11.90
N ALA A 448 -13.83 -8.03 13.11
CA ALA A 448 -14.85 -8.96 13.56
C ALA A 448 -15.86 -8.28 14.48
N GLU A 449 -17.06 -8.81 14.46
CA GLU A 449 -18.08 -8.55 15.46
C GLU A 449 -18.51 -9.89 16.07
N VAL A 450 -18.83 -9.87 17.36
CA VAL A 450 -19.22 -11.05 18.12
C VAL A 450 -20.56 -10.83 18.82
N LYS A 451 -21.38 -11.88 18.88
CA LYS A 451 -22.62 -11.97 19.65
C LYS A 451 -22.60 -13.25 20.49
N THR A 452 -23.05 -13.19 21.73
CA THR A 452 -23.16 -14.39 22.57
C THR A 452 -24.60 -14.87 22.60
N PHE A 453 -24.81 -16.18 22.51
CA PHE A 453 -26.11 -16.79 22.74
C PHE A 453 -26.02 -17.95 23.72
N HIS A 454 -27.02 -18.05 24.60
CA HIS A 454 -27.17 -19.14 25.55
C HIS A 454 -28.27 -20.08 25.06
N TYR A 455 -27.91 -21.34 24.82
CA TYR A 455 -28.83 -22.39 24.44
C TYR A 455 -29.02 -23.35 25.61
N ALA A 456 -30.26 -23.47 26.10
CA ALA A 456 -30.58 -24.22 27.31
C ALA A 456 -30.75 -25.75 27.07
N GLY A 457 -30.72 -26.21 25.81
CA GLY A 457 -31.07 -27.59 25.44
C GLY A 457 -32.56 -27.74 25.06
N GLY A 458 -32.88 -28.84 24.36
CA GLY A 458 -34.25 -29.16 23.91
C GLY A 458 -34.79 -28.28 22.77
N ASN A 459 -36.10 -28.27 22.54
CA ASN A 459 -36.76 -27.54 21.43
C ASN A 459 -36.92 -26.03 21.68
N THR A 460 -35.90 -25.38 22.25
CA THR A 460 -35.96 -23.98 22.67
C THR A 460 -35.19 -23.04 21.74
N HIS A 461 -35.59 -21.77 21.71
CA HIS A 461 -34.82 -20.69 21.10
C HIS A 461 -33.67 -20.29 22.03
N ALA A 462 -32.49 -20.01 21.47
CA ALA A 462 -31.40 -19.45 22.24
C ALA A 462 -31.64 -17.97 22.53
N ARG A 463 -31.10 -17.51 23.66
CA ARG A 463 -31.20 -16.11 24.12
C ARG A 463 -29.90 -15.40 23.83
N PHE A 464 -29.98 -14.29 23.11
CA PHE A 464 -28.82 -13.45 22.78
C PHE A 464 -28.47 -12.53 23.95
N SER A 465 -27.19 -12.27 24.11
CA SER A 465 -26.63 -11.35 25.10
C SER A 465 -25.43 -10.61 24.51
N ALA A 466 -25.12 -9.46 25.10
CA ALA A 466 -23.87 -8.77 24.79
C ALA A 466 -22.69 -9.66 25.15
N VAL A 467 -21.63 -9.62 24.34
CA VAL A 467 -20.42 -10.37 24.63
C VAL A 467 -19.82 -9.87 25.95
N PRO A 468 -19.58 -10.76 26.93
CA PRO A 468 -18.91 -10.37 28.15
C PRO A 468 -17.57 -9.71 27.83
N MET A 469 -17.39 -8.49 28.31
CA MET A 469 -16.09 -7.80 28.30
C MET A 469 -15.37 -8.04 29.62
N PHE A 470 -14.05 -7.85 29.62
CA PHE A 470 -13.25 -7.98 30.83
C PHE A 470 -13.64 -6.91 31.85
N ARG A 471 -13.96 -7.33 33.09
CA ARG A 471 -14.48 -6.46 34.14
C ARG A 471 -13.52 -5.35 34.57
N ASP A 472 -12.22 -5.55 34.33
CA ASP A 472 -11.12 -4.65 34.64
C ASP A 472 -10.72 -3.75 33.47
N VAL A 473 -11.51 -3.71 32.39
CA VAL A 473 -11.35 -2.78 31.27
C VAL A 473 -12.52 -1.81 31.25
N SER A 474 -12.28 -0.58 31.73
CA SER A 474 -13.30 0.47 31.75
C SER A 474 -13.74 0.87 30.35
N GLN A 475 -15.05 1.03 30.14
CA GLN A 475 -15.64 1.49 28.87
C GLN A 475 -15.25 2.93 28.51
N SER A 476 -14.96 3.77 29.51
CA SER A 476 -14.46 5.14 29.31
C SER A 476 -12.96 5.22 29.10
N GLY A 477 -12.23 4.10 29.24
CA GLY A 477 -10.79 4.04 29.07
C GLY A 477 -10.34 4.11 27.62
N GLY A 478 -9.24 4.81 27.35
CA GLY A 478 -8.72 5.02 25.99
C GLY A 478 -8.27 3.77 25.23
N ALA A 479 -8.17 2.60 25.89
CA ALA A 479 -7.83 1.32 25.25
C ALA A 479 -9.04 0.38 25.07
N TYR A 480 -10.25 0.78 25.53
CA TYR A 480 -11.42 -0.08 25.53
C TYR A 480 -11.76 -0.61 24.13
N TYR A 481 -11.85 0.29 23.14
CA TYR A 481 -12.18 -0.10 21.78
C TYR A 481 -11.10 -0.96 21.13
N ASP A 482 -9.82 -0.69 21.40
CA ASP A 482 -8.72 -1.50 20.89
C ASP A 482 -8.79 -2.94 21.45
N ILE A 483 -8.99 -3.08 22.76
CA ILE A 483 -9.12 -4.40 23.42
C ILE A 483 -10.39 -5.11 22.95
N LYS A 484 -11.52 -4.40 22.83
CA LYS A 484 -12.80 -4.95 22.35
C LYS A 484 -12.67 -5.49 20.92
N ASN A 485 -12.08 -4.72 20.02
CA ASN A 485 -11.89 -5.13 18.62
C ASN A 485 -10.99 -6.37 18.54
N LEU A 486 -9.86 -6.37 19.24
CA LEU A 486 -8.97 -7.53 19.29
C LEU A 486 -9.61 -8.76 19.95
N HIS A 487 -10.49 -8.57 20.94
CA HIS A 487 -11.25 -9.66 21.54
C HIS A 487 -12.24 -10.28 20.53
N ALA A 488 -12.97 -9.43 19.79
CA ALA A 488 -13.87 -9.90 18.74
C ALA A 488 -13.14 -10.71 17.65
N LEU A 489 -11.93 -10.28 17.29
CA LEU A 489 -11.04 -10.97 16.35
C LEU A 489 -10.46 -12.29 16.90
N GLY A 490 -10.60 -12.54 18.21
CA GLY A 490 -9.97 -13.65 18.92
C GLY A 490 -8.45 -13.49 19.06
N VAL A 491 -7.93 -12.28 18.91
CA VAL A 491 -6.51 -11.94 19.15
C VAL A 491 -6.24 -11.87 20.65
N VAL A 492 -7.12 -11.15 21.37
CA VAL A 492 -7.12 -11.09 22.83
C VAL A 492 -8.12 -12.11 23.38
N THR A 493 -7.72 -12.88 24.40
CA THR A 493 -8.58 -13.87 25.09
C THR A 493 -8.63 -13.65 26.60
N GLY A 494 -8.13 -12.51 27.09
CA GLY A 494 -8.02 -12.20 28.52
C GLY A 494 -6.75 -12.74 29.18
N TYR A 495 -6.57 -12.36 30.44
CA TYR A 495 -5.63 -13.00 31.36
C TYR A 495 -6.27 -14.22 32.04
N ASN A 496 -7.58 -14.15 32.26
CA ASN A 496 -8.48 -15.28 32.51
C ASN A 496 -9.84 -14.97 31.86
N ALA A 497 -10.85 -15.80 32.13
CA ALA A 497 -12.17 -15.67 31.53
C ALA A 497 -12.88 -14.31 31.75
N THR A 498 -12.54 -13.56 32.81
CA THR A 498 -13.25 -12.32 33.17
C THR A 498 -12.35 -11.09 33.32
N THR A 499 -11.01 -11.27 33.35
CA THR A 499 -10.06 -10.16 33.52
C THR A 499 -9.03 -10.11 32.40
N PHE A 500 -8.62 -8.92 32.00
CA PHE A 500 -7.61 -8.65 30.97
C PHE A 500 -6.21 -8.37 31.55
N ALA A 501 -6.14 -7.83 32.78
CA ALA A 501 -4.94 -7.31 33.44
C ALA A 501 -4.22 -6.21 32.63
N PRO A 502 -4.85 -5.04 32.39
CA PRO A 502 -4.37 -4.03 31.44
C PRO A 502 -2.98 -3.47 31.76
N THR A 503 -2.67 -3.24 33.04
CA THR A 503 -1.41 -2.65 33.51
C THR A 503 -0.29 -3.67 33.66
N LYS A 504 -0.59 -4.97 33.58
CA LYS A 504 0.42 -6.03 33.68
C LYS A 504 1.29 -6.03 32.43
N THR A 505 2.60 -6.14 32.65
CA THR A 505 3.59 -6.31 31.59
C THR A 505 3.32 -7.57 30.77
N ILE A 506 3.44 -7.47 29.44
CA ILE A 506 3.26 -8.61 28.54
C ILE A 506 4.57 -9.40 28.41
N THR A 507 4.50 -10.73 28.47
CA THR A 507 5.67 -11.57 28.22
C THR A 507 5.91 -11.75 26.73
N ARG A 508 7.14 -12.14 26.34
CA ARG A 508 7.49 -12.44 24.94
C ARG A 508 6.58 -13.51 24.34
N THR A 509 6.28 -14.59 25.05
CA THR A 509 5.33 -15.63 24.60
C THR A 509 3.91 -15.09 24.39
N GLN A 510 3.41 -14.25 25.30
CA GLN A 510 2.07 -13.67 25.19
C GLN A 510 1.97 -12.70 24.00
N ALA A 511 2.97 -11.85 23.81
CA ALA A 511 3.05 -10.95 22.68
C ALA A 511 3.12 -11.71 21.34
N ALA A 512 4.00 -12.73 21.24
CA ALA A 512 4.10 -13.60 20.08
C ALA A 512 2.76 -14.30 19.76
N THR A 513 2.07 -14.81 20.79
CA THR A 513 0.75 -15.42 20.64
C THR A 513 -0.27 -14.44 20.05
N MET A 514 -0.30 -13.20 20.54
CA MET A 514 -1.22 -12.17 20.05
C MET A 514 -0.92 -11.79 18.60
N VAL A 515 0.35 -11.60 18.23
CA VAL A 515 0.72 -11.26 16.85
C VAL A 515 0.39 -12.42 15.90
N LEU A 516 0.75 -13.67 16.23
CA LEU A 516 0.39 -14.82 15.40
C LEU A 516 -1.13 -14.96 15.20
N ARG A 517 -1.92 -14.77 16.26
CA ARG A 517 -3.39 -14.77 16.16
C ARG A 517 -3.93 -13.66 15.27
N ALA A 518 -3.31 -12.48 15.29
CA ALA A 518 -3.67 -11.35 14.43
C ALA A 518 -3.34 -11.63 12.96
N LEU A 519 -2.24 -12.35 12.71
CA LEU A 519 -1.85 -12.84 11.39
C LEU A 519 -2.66 -14.05 10.90
N GLY A 520 -3.52 -14.62 11.76
CA GLY A 520 -4.24 -15.86 11.45
C GLY A 520 -3.34 -17.10 11.34
N VAL A 521 -2.13 -17.04 11.90
CA VAL A 521 -1.12 -18.11 11.86
C VAL A 521 -1.29 -19.00 13.09
N SER A 522 -1.53 -20.29 12.86
CA SER A 522 -1.53 -21.30 13.92
C SER A 522 -0.09 -21.69 14.27
N PRO A 523 0.26 -21.81 15.56
CA PRO A 523 1.54 -22.39 15.97
C PRO A 523 1.73 -23.79 15.36
N SER A 524 2.88 -24.00 14.72
CA SER A 524 3.22 -25.25 14.07
C SER A 524 4.07 -26.13 14.98
N SER A 525 3.65 -27.37 15.20
CA SER A 525 4.47 -28.37 15.87
C SER A 525 5.71 -28.73 15.05
N ASN A 526 5.77 -28.42 13.75
CA ASN A 526 6.96 -28.67 12.94
C ASN A 526 7.96 -27.50 12.97
N ALA A 527 7.62 -26.37 13.60
CA ALA A 527 8.55 -25.27 13.76
C ALA A 527 9.72 -25.69 14.68
N ASN A 528 10.92 -25.25 14.33
CA ASN A 528 12.14 -25.55 15.09
C ASN A 528 12.70 -24.25 15.68
N LEU A 529 13.10 -24.32 16.95
CA LEU A 529 13.75 -23.23 17.67
C LEU A 529 14.91 -23.79 18.48
N ASN A 530 16.12 -23.41 18.11
CA ASN A 530 17.34 -23.86 18.78
C ASN A 530 17.73 -22.83 19.85
N VAL A 531 17.25 -23.03 21.08
CA VAL A 531 17.57 -22.19 22.25
C VAL A 531 17.81 -23.04 23.49
N SER A 532 18.63 -22.54 24.40
CA SER A 532 19.04 -23.27 25.61
C SER A 532 18.00 -23.28 26.73
N ASP A 533 17.02 -22.38 26.69
CA ASP A 533 16.08 -22.11 27.78
C ASP A 533 14.63 -22.52 27.49
N LEU A 534 14.38 -23.18 26.34
CA LEU A 534 13.07 -23.70 25.97
C LEU A 534 13.21 -24.92 25.07
N GLN A 535 12.54 -26.02 25.43
CA GLN A 535 12.58 -27.29 24.70
C GLN A 535 11.24 -27.64 24.07
N ARG A 536 11.29 -28.46 23.01
CA ARG A 536 10.10 -29.01 22.33
C ARG A 536 9.18 -29.72 23.34
N GLY A 537 7.88 -29.44 23.25
CA GLY A 537 6.88 -29.96 24.19
C GLY A 537 6.65 -29.10 25.43
N GLN A 538 7.53 -28.15 25.74
CA GLN A 538 7.28 -27.16 26.79
C GLN A 538 6.25 -26.11 26.34
N TYR A 539 5.48 -25.60 27.30
CA TYR A 539 4.47 -24.57 27.05
C TYR A 539 5.11 -23.36 26.34
N GLY A 540 4.51 -22.96 25.21
CA GLY A 540 4.97 -21.82 24.42
C GLY A 540 6.08 -22.13 23.41
N TYR A 541 6.65 -23.35 23.37
CA TYR A 541 7.67 -23.71 22.36
C TYR A 541 7.14 -23.54 20.93
N ASP A 542 6.02 -24.18 20.57
CA ASP A 542 5.48 -24.09 19.20
C ASP A 542 5.13 -22.65 18.81
N VAL A 543 4.62 -21.86 19.77
CA VAL A 543 4.31 -20.44 19.58
C VAL A 543 5.58 -19.65 19.27
N LEU A 544 6.61 -19.78 20.10
CA LEU A 544 7.84 -19.01 19.96
C LEU A 544 8.68 -19.49 18.77
N ALA A 545 8.68 -20.78 18.46
CA ALA A 545 9.34 -21.34 17.28
C ALA A 545 8.69 -20.83 16.00
N THR A 546 7.36 -20.85 15.92
CA THR A 546 6.62 -20.27 14.80
C THR A 546 6.88 -18.76 14.72
N ALA A 547 6.76 -18.04 15.84
CA ALA A 547 6.98 -16.60 15.88
C ALA A 547 8.41 -16.20 15.45
N ALA A 548 9.41 -17.01 15.77
CA ALA A 548 10.79 -16.81 15.34
C ALA A 548 10.95 -16.94 13.81
N GLN A 549 10.29 -17.90 13.17
CA GLN A 549 10.29 -18.04 11.70
C GLN A 549 9.70 -16.81 10.99
N TYR A 550 8.74 -16.14 11.63
CA TYR A 550 8.14 -14.90 11.13
C TYR A 550 8.92 -13.64 11.53
N GLY A 551 9.99 -13.78 12.31
CA GLY A 551 10.79 -12.66 12.83
C GLY A 551 10.07 -11.84 13.90
N ILE A 552 8.99 -12.35 14.50
CA ILE A 552 8.20 -11.67 15.54
C ILE A 552 8.97 -11.62 16.86
N VAL A 553 9.77 -12.67 17.14
CA VAL A 553 10.69 -12.75 18.26
C VAL A 553 12.02 -13.33 17.76
N SER A 554 13.11 -13.03 18.45
CA SER A 554 14.42 -13.60 18.12
C SER A 554 15.15 -14.02 19.41
N PRO A 555 15.94 -15.10 19.37
CA PRO A 555 16.82 -15.43 20.48
C PRO A 555 17.84 -14.32 20.77
N GLN A 556 18.13 -14.12 22.04
CA GLN A 556 19.15 -13.21 22.55
C GLN A 556 20.19 -14.07 23.27
N ASN A 557 21.43 -14.10 22.78
CA ASN A 557 22.53 -14.91 23.34
C ASN A 557 22.16 -16.39 23.53
N GLY A 558 21.54 -17.01 22.52
CA GLY A 558 21.15 -18.42 22.56
C GLY A 558 19.95 -18.74 23.46
N ARG A 559 19.22 -17.73 23.94
CA ARG A 559 18.03 -17.85 24.80
C ARG A 559 16.83 -17.12 24.20
N ILE A 560 15.62 -17.64 24.32
CA ILE A 560 14.40 -16.96 23.85
C ILE A 560 13.76 -16.07 24.92
N ASN A 561 14.06 -16.33 26.20
CA ASN A 561 13.56 -15.62 27.37
C ASN A 561 12.03 -15.52 27.40
N ALA A 562 11.35 -16.66 27.16
CA ALA A 562 9.91 -16.77 26.93
C ALA A 562 9.02 -15.94 27.88
N ASN A 563 9.34 -15.96 29.17
CA ASN A 563 8.56 -15.31 30.23
C ASN A 563 9.03 -13.90 30.58
N ALA A 564 10.12 -13.43 29.98
CA ALA A 564 10.59 -12.06 30.21
C ALA A 564 9.60 -11.05 29.61
N PRO A 565 9.50 -9.86 30.23
CA PRO A 565 8.85 -8.70 29.62
C PRO A 565 9.29 -8.45 28.18
N MET A 566 8.33 -8.14 27.29
CA MET A 566 8.66 -7.59 25.98
C MET A 566 8.89 -6.08 26.09
N THR A 567 10.04 -5.61 25.57
CA THR A 567 10.36 -4.19 25.49
C THR A 567 9.59 -3.50 24.35
N ARG A 568 9.52 -2.17 24.36
CA ARG A 568 8.91 -1.39 23.28
C ARG A 568 9.67 -1.53 21.96
N GLY A 569 10.99 -1.67 22.02
CA GLY A 569 11.84 -1.93 20.86
C GLY A 569 11.56 -3.30 20.24
N ASP A 570 11.52 -4.36 21.06
CA ASP A 570 11.15 -5.71 20.61
C ASP A 570 9.75 -5.73 20.00
N MET A 571 8.78 -5.04 20.62
CA MET A 571 7.42 -4.91 20.09
C MET A 571 7.42 -4.22 18.72
N ALA A 572 8.20 -3.17 18.52
CA ALA A 572 8.29 -2.51 17.23
C ALA A 572 8.80 -3.46 16.14
N GLN A 573 9.87 -4.20 16.45
CA GLN A 573 10.40 -5.23 15.56
C GLN A 573 9.37 -6.31 15.25
N ALA A 574 8.65 -6.78 16.28
CA ALA A 574 7.65 -7.83 16.16
C ALA A 574 6.52 -7.46 15.20
N LEU A 575 6.03 -6.21 15.28
CA LEU A 575 4.97 -5.71 14.43
C LEU A 575 5.46 -5.48 12.99
N VAL A 576 6.64 -4.87 12.81
CA VAL A 576 7.20 -4.62 11.48
C VAL A 576 7.46 -5.94 10.74
N ASN A 577 8.10 -6.91 11.39
CA ASN A 577 8.41 -8.20 10.77
C ASN A 577 7.18 -9.08 10.56
N GLY A 578 6.27 -9.11 11.55
CA GLY A 578 5.06 -9.92 11.49
C GLY A 578 4.11 -9.46 10.39
N PHE A 579 3.90 -8.15 10.27
CA PHE A 579 2.98 -7.55 9.30
C PHE A 579 3.64 -7.07 8.00
N LYS A 580 4.97 -7.29 7.84
CA LYS A 580 5.77 -6.84 6.69
C LYS A 580 5.58 -5.35 6.40
N LEU A 581 5.61 -4.55 7.46
CA LEU A 581 5.40 -3.10 7.36
C LEU A 581 6.58 -2.43 6.67
N VAL A 582 6.29 -1.49 5.78
CA VAL A 582 7.29 -0.71 5.05
C VAL A 582 7.02 0.77 5.29
N GLY A 583 8.02 1.49 5.78
CA GLY A 583 7.94 2.91 6.06
C GLY A 583 9.34 3.51 6.22
N PRO A 584 9.57 4.72 5.70
CA PRO A 584 10.89 5.36 5.72
C PRO A 584 11.27 5.87 7.11
N THR A 585 12.57 6.06 7.33
CA THR A 585 13.09 6.59 8.59
C THR A 585 13.13 8.11 8.62
N THR A 586 11.96 8.74 8.82
CA THR A 586 11.81 10.20 8.73
C THR A 586 11.60 10.92 10.06
N ARG A 587 11.37 10.22 11.18
CA ARG A 587 11.00 10.85 12.46
C ARG A 587 11.95 10.48 13.59
N ASN A 588 12.85 11.38 13.94
CA ASN A 588 13.80 11.13 15.03
C ASN A 588 13.11 11.10 16.41
N PHE A 589 13.56 10.16 17.25
CA PHE A 589 13.28 10.13 18.68
C PHE A 589 14.57 10.42 19.44
N THR A 590 14.49 11.17 20.54
CA THR A 590 15.66 11.64 21.30
C THR A 590 16.49 10.51 21.91
N ASP A 591 15.88 9.34 22.11
CA ASP A 591 16.46 8.16 22.76
C ASP A 591 16.60 6.95 21.82
N VAL A 592 16.47 7.15 20.51
CA VAL A 592 16.65 6.08 19.51
C VAL A 592 17.67 6.54 18.47
N PRO A 593 18.98 6.46 18.77
CA PRO A 593 20.02 6.77 17.79
C PRO A 593 19.99 5.82 16.60
N VAL A 594 20.56 6.22 15.46
CA VAL A 594 20.64 5.38 14.24
C VAL A 594 21.34 4.03 14.45
N THR A 595 22.20 3.94 15.48
CA THR A 595 22.93 2.73 15.89
C THR A 595 22.08 1.80 16.76
N HIS A 596 20.91 2.24 17.23
CA HIS A 596 20.03 1.42 18.05
C HIS A 596 19.50 0.24 17.23
N GLN A 597 19.57 -0.97 17.78
CA GLN A 597 19.17 -2.21 17.09
C GLN A 597 17.75 -2.19 16.51
N HIS A 598 16.81 -1.50 17.18
CA HIS A 598 15.42 -1.35 16.74
C HIS A 598 15.12 -0.05 15.99
N TYR A 599 16.14 0.75 15.63
CA TYR A 599 15.97 2.06 14.99
C TYR A 599 15.00 1.98 13.80
N LYS A 600 15.29 1.11 12.82
CA LYS A 600 14.47 0.98 11.61
C LYS A 600 13.01 0.61 11.93
N ALA A 601 12.79 -0.35 12.82
CA ALA A 601 11.43 -0.79 13.15
C ALA A 601 10.61 0.30 13.85
N ILE A 602 11.23 1.02 14.79
CA ILE A 602 10.60 2.13 15.51
C ILE A 602 10.25 3.26 14.55
N GLN A 603 11.17 3.59 13.65
CA GLN A 603 10.96 4.57 12.60
C GLN A 603 9.84 4.19 11.64
N THR A 604 9.77 2.93 11.20
CA THR A 604 8.67 2.42 10.36
C THR A 604 7.31 2.57 11.06
N LEU A 605 7.21 2.23 12.35
CA LEU A 605 5.96 2.45 13.10
C LEU A 605 5.59 3.93 13.16
N ALA A 606 6.57 4.82 13.30
CA ALA A 606 6.33 6.25 13.35
C ALA A 606 5.90 6.82 12.00
N ALA A 607 6.52 6.38 10.91
CA ALA A 607 6.18 6.78 9.55
C ALA A 607 4.77 6.31 9.14
N LEU A 608 4.32 5.19 9.72
CA LEU A 608 2.97 4.68 9.58
C LEU A 608 2.03 5.21 10.66
N ASP A 609 2.36 6.22 11.46
CA ASP A 609 1.48 6.76 12.52
C ASP A 609 0.96 5.71 13.54
N ILE A 610 1.58 4.54 13.64
CA ILE A 610 1.27 3.51 14.64
C ILE A 610 1.75 3.97 16.03
N THR A 611 2.83 4.76 16.06
CA THR A 611 3.36 5.42 17.26
C THR A 611 3.61 6.90 17.01
N THR A 612 3.32 7.73 18.01
CA THR A 612 3.72 9.14 18.03
C THR A 612 4.84 9.43 19.01
N GLY A 613 5.35 8.41 19.71
CA GLY A 613 6.25 8.59 20.86
C GLY A 613 5.55 9.25 22.06
N TYR A 614 6.36 9.72 22.99
CA TYR A 614 5.94 10.48 24.16
C TYR A 614 6.03 12.00 23.88
N GLN A 615 5.44 12.80 24.78
CA GLN A 615 5.43 14.27 24.66
C GLN A 615 6.84 14.90 24.67
N ASP A 616 7.81 14.21 25.29
CA ASP A 616 9.23 14.59 25.37
C ASP A 616 10.05 14.19 24.12
N SER A 617 9.38 13.79 23.03
CA SER A 617 9.99 13.25 21.81
C SER A 617 10.79 11.95 22.00
N SER A 618 10.63 11.25 23.11
CA SER A 618 11.20 9.90 23.32
C SER A 618 10.30 8.79 22.76
N PHE A 619 10.89 7.64 22.46
CA PHE A 619 10.17 6.39 22.19
C PHE A 619 10.20 5.42 23.36
N ARG A 620 11.23 5.46 24.20
CA ARG A 620 11.52 4.58 25.34
C ARG A 620 11.69 3.11 24.94
N PRO A 621 12.64 2.77 24.05
CA PRO A 621 12.73 1.42 23.45
C PRO A 621 12.94 0.31 24.48
N GLU A 622 13.71 0.56 25.53
CA GLU A 622 14.05 -0.44 26.57
C GLU A 622 12.93 -0.66 27.61
N GLN A 623 11.91 0.21 27.63
CA GLN A 623 10.84 0.10 28.62
C GLN A 623 9.90 -1.07 28.27
N PRO A 624 9.49 -1.88 29.27
CA PRO A 624 8.49 -2.92 29.06
C PRO A 624 7.14 -2.38 28.58
N VAL A 625 6.45 -3.19 27.77
CA VAL A 625 5.08 -2.90 27.31
C VAL A 625 4.08 -3.60 28.21
N ASN A 626 3.05 -2.88 28.66
CA ASN A 626 1.91 -3.49 29.32
C ASN A 626 0.87 -4.00 28.30
N ARG A 627 -0.01 -4.89 28.74
CA ARG A 627 -0.98 -5.55 27.86
C ARG A 627 -1.92 -4.58 27.15
N GLN A 628 -2.35 -3.50 27.81
CA GLN A 628 -3.20 -2.50 27.16
C GLN A 628 -2.47 -1.77 26.02
N ASN A 629 -1.22 -1.31 26.24
CA ASN A 629 -0.47 -0.57 25.24
C ASN A 629 -0.12 -1.49 24.07
N PHE A 630 0.26 -2.74 24.36
CA PHE A 630 0.51 -3.75 23.32
C PHE A 630 -0.74 -3.98 22.46
N SER A 631 -1.92 -4.11 23.08
CA SER A 631 -3.19 -4.20 22.35
C SER A 631 -3.46 -2.97 21.47
N GLN A 632 -3.18 -1.76 21.95
CA GLN A 632 -3.32 -0.56 21.12
C GLN A 632 -2.39 -0.58 19.90
N PHE A 633 -1.13 -1.01 20.05
CA PHE A 633 -0.21 -1.12 18.93
C PHE A 633 -0.62 -2.19 17.91
N VAL A 634 -1.06 -3.37 18.37
CA VAL A 634 -1.59 -4.41 17.47
C VAL A 634 -2.85 -3.92 16.76
N ASN A 635 -3.78 -3.30 17.49
CA ASN A 635 -5.01 -2.77 16.92
C ASN A 635 -4.70 -1.68 15.90
N ARG A 636 -3.85 -0.70 16.20
CA ARG A 636 -3.40 0.30 15.23
C ARG A 636 -2.70 -0.33 14.04
N THR A 637 -1.92 -1.39 14.21
CA THR A 637 -1.28 -2.07 13.07
C THR A 637 -2.32 -2.66 12.11
N LEU A 638 -3.35 -3.33 12.64
CA LEU A 638 -4.46 -3.88 11.86
C LEU A 638 -5.33 -2.78 11.23
N TYR A 639 -5.62 -1.73 12.01
CA TYR A 639 -6.57 -0.69 11.65
C TYR A 639 -5.93 0.53 11.01
N ASN A 640 -4.62 0.68 10.88
CA ASN A 640 -3.99 1.83 10.19
C ASN A 640 -3.46 1.45 8.80
N GLN A 641 -3.36 0.15 8.51
CA GLN A 641 -3.60 -0.30 7.13
C GLN A 641 -5.06 -0.11 6.74
N ALA A 642 -5.93 -0.04 7.76
CA ALA A 642 -7.30 0.35 7.61
C ALA A 642 -7.44 1.89 7.64
N LYS A 643 -7.90 2.55 8.70
CA LYS A 643 -8.09 3.99 8.99
C LYS A 643 -7.48 5.08 8.14
#